data_AF-A0A958IMA4-F1
#
_entry.id   AF-A0A958IMA4-F1
#
_cell.length_a   1.000
_cell.length_b   1.000
_cell.length_c   1.000
_cell.angle_alpha   90.00
_cell.angle_beta   90.00
_cell.angle_gamma   90.00
#
_symmetry.space_group_name_H-M   'P 1'
#
loop_
_entity.id
_entity.type
_entity.pdbx_description
1 polymer ?
#
loop_
_entity_poly.entity_id
_entity_poly.type
_entity_poly.pdbx_seq_one_letter_code
_entity_poly.pdbx_strand_id
1 'polypeptide(L)'
;MIEPKSMPATTHQSLSGEMTQAYLQILQKHHDACLQSWTAAHRKTLDFFNQQLNVVLNSIRELKNPEDLRPVWRLWQDYFRHIQLHLSELHYAGDVPVAQMLENWDKRFEEWLTNYPPQVDLPIEPTDTQLETGDATTVLVWKNARRFRNVFRKKTAIRRVQLHDFATYYLQQTTEQFLMDEWEHFLRFAAQQLAAAHRVMQETTRLFLLLDNAQTDWQQHPAEILEKSLAAVQPYQESLATLPTELEKFVELRKPVLDKHCEQVCSTFTKLLAFAGSFAHPHYHYGVRRQQKRRHSLEIHYNAHRPVWERHFVAEKEDWIGDTALKVIQMDVGRAYLLTIASLSEKVQKQVFPPLKNADAIFEKSINRFAEMEPGSIVQLRKQMNTEHYDLLRELRKTVLPETTDAFVKAQFNQVISRYIYEAQQTTTDLPKHQSIFTRRDTENIPPKSEVDDIPLQELFEHSLLSLLQTKCNKCDKNIQQRFTKIVNGVTELDQVVEFNLKAALDSLQEQEESALAIQHFNDGLKRARERLQGYQNETVRLETETSRELFEISHQFISSVQELLDDEKLLELKIQLMRAKAEEKFRESRRKAWEFIKYALPRAWQRIRSFAKGIYEQYLRIGKFTGLVTTSTATKEQLFRFLTETRQRIAALPFIYQRLFENKPLNDERLFAGREKEMDILKSDLKDWDSERFMSTVIIGEKGGGRTTLLNFAEKEIYKLYPIKKIVLEETVYTEAAFMPLLHKLFPDVPGETLSTFEASLIKLDQKQVCIVENIQNMFLKTVDGFDLIRRFLQLVAHTQEHVYWVLSSTLYSW
;
A
#
# COMPACT_ATOMS: atom_id res chain seq x y z
N MET A 1 28.37 15.90 68.64
CA MET A 1 29.28 16.41 67.59
C MET A 1 30.42 15.42 67.47
N ILE A 2 30.33 14.51 66.50
CA ILE A 2 31.42 13.58 66.16
C ILE A 2 32.25 14.31 65.11
N GLU A 3 33.51 14.64 65.41
CA GLU A 3 34.42 15.20 64.42
C GLU A 3 34.56 14.23 63.24
N PRO A 4 34.41 14.69 61.99
CA PRO A 4 34.64 13.84 60.84
C PRO A 4 36.14 13.49 60.81
N LYS A 5 36.46 12.20 60.99
CA LYS A 5 37.81 11.66 60.77
C LYS A 5 38.23 12.01 59.35
N SER A 6 39.15 12.96 59.20
CA SER A 6 39.81 13.26 57.94
C SER A 6 40.64 12.05 57.50
N MET A 7 40.33 11.48 56.32
CA MET A 7 41.12 10.37 55.77
C MET A 7 42.54 10.82 55.38
N PRO A 8 43.58 9.99 55.61
CA PRO A 8 44.97 10.30 55.28
C PRO A 8 45.23 10.34 53.78
N ALA A 9 46.09 11.24 53.31
CA ALA A 9 46.31 11.61 51.89
C ALA A 9 46.78 10.49 50.93
N THR A 10 47.15 9.31 51.42
CA THR A 10 47.41 8.10 50.59
C THR A 10 46.14 7.43 50.04
N THR A 11 44.95 7.99 50.30
CA THR A 11 43.64 7.42 49.93
C THR A 11 43.10 7.81 48.55
N HIS A 12 43.72 8.73 47.79
CA HIS A 12 43.10 9.21 46.54
C HIS A 12 43.08 8.19 45.41
N GLN A 13 44.22 7.55 45.12
CA GLN A 13 44.28 6.50 44.11
C GLN A 13 43.45 5.27 44.51
N SER A 14 43.36 4.98 45.82
CA SER A 14 42.51 3.88 46.30
C SER A 14 41.02 4.21 46.18
N LEU A 15 40.61 5.43 46.49
CA LEU A 15 39.22 5.87 46.42
C LEU A 15 38.70 5.90 44.98
N SER A 16 39.47 6.46 44.04
CA SER A 16 39.05 6.48 42.62
C SER A 16 39.01 5.07 42.01
N GLY A 17 39.96 4.21 42.37
CA GLY A 17 40.00 2.81 41.92
C GLY A 17 38.83 1.99 42.47
N GLU A 18 38.54 2.12 43.77
CA GLU A 18 37.43 1.42 44.42
C GLU A 18 36.07 1.90 43.89
N MET A 19 35.87 3.22 43.74
CA MET A 19 34.65 3.78 43.15
C MET A 19 34.45 3.31 41.71
N THR A 20 35.48 3.35 40.87
CA THR A 20 35.35 2.92 39.47
C THR A 20 35.08 1.43 39.36
N GLN A 21 35.75 0.59 40.16
CA GLN A 21 35.50 -0.85 40.17
C GLN A 21 34.08 -1.19 40.66
N ALA A 22 33.61 -0.55 41.74
CA ALA A 22 32.26 -0.75 42.24
C ALA A 22 31.21 -0.26 41.21
N TYR A 23 31.46 0.90 40.58
CA TYR A 23 30.62 1.47 39.53
C TYR A 23 30.46 0.54 38.32
N LEU A 24 31.56 -0.07 37.86
CA LEU A 24 31.55 -1.03 36.76
C LEU A 24 30.63 -2.22 37.06
N GLN A 25 30.68 -2.75 38.28
CA GLN A 25 29.85 -3.90 38.67
C GLN A 25 28.35 -3.59 38.66
N ILE A 26 27.94 -2.44 39.22
CA ILE A 26 26.52 -2.03 39.19
C ILE A 26 26.05 -1.70 37.78
N LEU A 27 26.89 -1.05 36.97
CA LEU A 27 26.56 -0.73 35.58
C LEU A 27 26.40 -1.99 34.74
N GLN A 28 27.37 -2.91 34.75
CA GLN A 28 27.25 -4.20 34.04
C GLN A 28 25.99 -4.95 34.47
N LYS A 29 25.73 -5.06 35.79
CA LYS A 29 24.51 -5.71 36.29
C LYS A 29 23.22 -5.02 35.84
N HIS A 30 23.21 -3.69 35.73
CA HIS A 30 22.03 -2.95 35.27
C HIS A 30 21.83 -3.09 33.76
N HIS A 31 22.89 -2.92 32.96
CA HIS A 31 22.86 -3.09 31.52
C HIS A 31 22.43 -4.51 31.13
N ASP A 32 23.00 -5.54 31.75
CA ASP A 32 22.62 -6.92 31.48
C ASP A 32 21.16 -7.19 31.81
N ALA A 33 20.64 -6.62 32.91
CA ALA A 33 19.22 -6.72 33.24
C ALA A 33 18.32 -6.01 32.19
N CYS A 34 18.77 -4.88 31.64
CA CYS A 34 18.04 -4.16 30.59
C CYS A 34 18.03 -4.95 29.28
N LEU A 35 19.20 -5.40 28.81
CA LEU A 35 19.31 -6.23 27.61
C LEU A 35 18.50 -7.53 27.76
N GLN A 36 18.57 -8.20 28.90
CA GLN A 36 17.77 -9.41 29.17
C GLN A 36 16.27 -9.12 29.11
N SER A 37 15.81 -8.01 29.70
CA SER A 37 14.40 -7.64 29.67
C SER A 37 13.92 -7.34 28.25
N TRP A 38 14.68 -6.58 27.48
CA TRP A 38 14.35 -6.21 26.09
C TRP A 38 14.34 -7.43 25.18
N THR A 39 15.37 -8.27 25.28
CA THR A 39 15.54 -9.47 24.47
C THR A 39 14.51 -10.53 24.81
N ALA A 40 14.15 -10.73 26.08
CA ALA A 40 13.11 -11.68 26.47
C ALA A 40 11.75 -11.31 25.86
N ALA A 41 11.37 -10.03 25.89
CA ALA A 41 10.12 -9.55 25.31
C ALA A 41 10.08 -9.75 23.78
N HIS A 42 11.15 -9.36 23.08
CA HIS A 42 11.22 -9.50 21.63
C HIS A 42 11.32 -10.98 21.18
N ARG A 43 12.14 -11.77 21.87
CA ARG A 43 12.28 -13.23 21.64
C ARG A 43 10.93 -13.94 21.76
N LYS A 44 10.14 -13.63 22.79
CA LYS A 44 8.80 -14.21 22.97
C LYS A 44 7.91 -14.00 21.74
N THR A 45 8.03 -12.85 21.08
CA THR A 45 7.27 -12.50 19.87
C THR A 45 7.75 -13.32 18.67
N LEU A 46 9.07 -13.40 18.46
CA LEU A 46 9.67 -14.19 17.37
C LEU A 46 9.38 -15.70 17.53
N ASP A 47 9.54 -16.22 18.75
CA ASP A 47 9.26 -17.61 19.08
C ASP A 47 7.78 -17.95 18.85
N PHE A 48 6.86 -17.03 19.16
CA PHE A 48 5.44 -17.21 18.88
C PHE A 48 5.18 -17.36 17.38
N PHE A 49 5.72 -16.49 16.53
CA PHE A 49 5.53 -16.59 15.07
C PHE A 49 6.08 -17.90 14.51
N ASN A 50 7.30 -18.28 14.92
CA ASN A 50 7.91 -19.54 14.52
C ASN A 50 7.06 -20.74 14.98
N GLN A 51 6.60 -20.74 16.24
CA GLN A 51 5.76 -21.80 16.79
C GLN A 51 4.44 -21.94 16.01
N GLN A 52 3.73 -20.84 15.74
CA GLN A 52 2.48 -20.88 15.00
C GLN A 52 2.68 -21.43 13.58
N LEU A 53 3.74 -21.01 12.89
CA LEU A 53 4.06 -21.53 11.56
C LEU A 53 4.35 -23.03 11.60
N ASN A 54 5.14 -23.49 12.58
CA ASN A 54 5.45 -24.91 12.78
C ASN A 54 4.19 -25.75 13.05
N VAL A 55 3.26 -25.25 13.87
CA VAL A 55 1.98 -25.94 14.16
C VAL A 55 1.18 -26.14 12.88
N VAL A 56 1.08 -25.11 12.03
CA VAL A 56 0.36 -25.19 10.75
C VAL A 56 1.04 -26.18 9.81
N LEU A 57 2.35 -26.07 9.61
CA LEU A 57 3.09 -26.94 8.69
C LEU A 57 3.04 -28.41 9.11
N ASN A 58 3.17 -28.69 10.39
CA ASN A 58 3.04 -30.06 10.91
C ASN A 58 1.60 -30.58 10.78
N SER A 59 0.60 -29.75 11.08
CA SER A 59 -0.81 -30.13 10.92
C SER A 59 -1.15 -30.45 9.46
N ILE A 60 -0.59 -29.70 8.50
CA ILE A 60 -0.74 -29.97 7.07
C ILE A 60 -0.09 -31.30 6.68
N ARG A 61 1.12 -31.60 7.19
CA ARG A 61 1.82 -32.87 6.94
C ARG A 61 1.06 -34.09 7.47
N GLU A 62 0.27 -33.91 8.54
CA GLU A 62 -0.50 -34.98 9.19
C GLU A 62 -1.88 -35.23 8.55
N LEU A 63 -2.27 -34.47 7.52
CA LEU A 63 -3.58 -34.62 6.88
C LEU A 63 -3.72 -35.98 6.19
N LYS A 64 -4.68 -36.78 6.67
CA LYS A 64 -4.98 -38.13 6.15
C LYS A 64 -5.55 -38.14 4.72
N ASN A 65 -6.15 -37.03 4.29
CA ASN A 65 -6.73 -36.90 2.96
C ASN A 65 -6.27 -35.60 2.30
N PRO A 66 -5.16 -35.62 1.55
CA PRO A 66 -4.64 -34.42 0.87
C PRO A 66 -5.55 -33.93 -0.25
N GLU A 67 -6.55 -34.71 -0.69
CA GLU A 67 -7.50 -34.27 -1.73
C GLU A 67 -8.52 -33.25 -1.22
N ASP A 68 -8.76 -33.20 0.09
CA ASP A 68 -9.65 -32.21 0.71
C ASP A 68 -8.85 -30.96 1.13
N LEU A 69 -9.07 -29.84 0.44
CA LEU A 69 -8.42 -28.55 0.73
C LEU A 69 -9.02 -27.83 1.95
N ARG A 70 -10.23 -28.20 2.40
CA ARG A 70 -10.93 -27.47 3.48
C ARG A 70 -10.15 -27.45 4.79
N PRO A 71 -9.52 -28.55 5.25
CA PRO A 71 -8.69 -28.55 6.45
C PRO A 71 -7.44 -27.66 6.30
N VAL A 72 -6.78 -27.67 5.14
CA VAL A 72 -5.60 -26.82 4.87
C VAL A 72 -5.97 -25.35 5.00
N TRP A 73 -7.07 -24.96 4.35
CA TRP A 73 -7.58 -23.59 4.36
C TRP A 73 -7.95 -23.11 5.77
N ARG A 74 -8.57 -24.00 6.56
CA ARG A 74 -8.91 -23.73 7.96
C ARG A 74 -7.66 -23.54 8.83
N LEU A 75 -6.63 -24.37 8.66
CA LEU A 75 -5.38 -24.24 9.42
C LEU A 75 -4.69 -22.89 9.16
N TRP A 76 -4.65 -22.44 7.91
CA TRP A 76 -4.13 -21.12 7.55
C TRP A 76 -4.99 -19.98 8.09
N GLN A 77 -6.31 -20.12 8.01
CA GLN A 77 -7.21 -19.15 8.61
C GLN A 77 -6.97 -19.00 10.11
N ASP A 78 -6.88 -20.12 10.84
CA ASP A 78 -6.65 -20.13 12.28
C ASP A 78 -5.27 -19.52 12.62
N TYR A 79 -4.25 -19.79 11.81
CA TYR A 79 -2.92 -19.16 11.91
C TYR A 79 -2.97 -17.63 11.80
N PHE A 80 -3.60 -17.09 10.75
CA PHE A 80 -3.68 -15.64 10.58
C PHE A 80 -4.49 -14.98 11.68
N ARG A 81 -5.56 -15.63 12.15
CA ARG A 81 -6.35 -15.14 13.30
C ARG A 81 -5.53 -15.11 14.60
N HIS A 82 -4.71 -16.15 14.84
CA HIS A 82 -3.81 -16.17 16.00
C HIS A 82 -2.75 -15.09 15.93
N ILE A 83 -2.17 -14.85 14.73
CA ILE A 83 -1.23 -13.75 14.52
C ILE A 83 -1.91 -12.41 14.76
N GLN A 84 -3.10 -12.19 14.18
CA GLN A 84 -3.85 -10.95 14.34
C GLN A 84 -4.17 -10.66 15.82
N LEU A 85 -4.62 -11.69 16.57
CA LEU A 85 -4.87 -11.57 18.00
C LEU A 85 -3.58 -11.23 18.76
N HIS A 86 -2.48 -11.94 18.49
CA HIS A 86 -1.21 -11.67 19.13
C HIS A 86 -0.71 -10.26 18.84
N LEU A 87 -0.79 -9.79 17.59
CA LEU A 87 -0.43 -8.44 17.20
C LEU A 87 -1.30 -7.40 17.92
N SER A 88 -2.60 -7.65 18.06
CA SER A 88 -3.51 -6.73 18.76
C SER A 88 -3.13 -6.54 20.23
N GLU A 89 -2.65 -7.61 20.88
CA GLU A 89 -2.16 -7.63 22.27
C GLU A 89 -0.67 -7.27 22.39
N LEU A 90 0.05 -7.19 21.27
CA LEU A 90 1.49 -6.98 21.26
C LEU A 90 1.80 -5.59 21.79
N HIS A 91 2.46 -5.59 22.95
CA HIS A 91 3.17 -4.47 23.51
C HIS A 91 4.61 -4.56 23.04
N TYR A 92 5.05 -3.63 22.19
CA TYR A 92 6.42 -3.65 21.68
C TYR A 92 7.40 -3.37 22.81
N ALA A 93 8.67 -3.72 22.62
CA ALA A 93 9.71 -3.40 23.60
C ALA A 93 9.84 -1.88 23.88
N GLY A 94 9.32 -1.02 22.98
CA GLY A 94 9.14 0.42 23.22
C GLY A 94 8.15 0.77 24.32
N ASP A 95 7.25 -0.15 24.70
CA ASP A 95 6.29 0.02 25.81
C ASP A 95 6.93 -0.17 27.18
N VAL A 96 8.13 -0.79 27.27
CA VAL A 96 8.93 -0.73 28.49
C VAL A 96 9.40 0.71 28.61
N PRO A 97 8.91 1.49 29.58
CA PRO A 97 9.24 2.89 29.63
C PRO A 97 10.74 2.99 29.86
N VAL A 98 11.48 3.57 28.91
CA VAL A 98 12.86 4.03 29.14
C VAL A 98 12.92 4.84 30.43
N ALA A 99 11.85 5.59 30.73
CA ALA A 99 11.64 6.25 32.01
C ALA A 99 11.78 5.29 33.21
N GLN A 100 11.19 4.09 33.18
CA GLN A 100 11.30 3.08 34.23
C GLN A 100 12.72 2.48 34.30
N MET A 101 13.38 2.28 33.15
CA MET A 101 14.78 1.87 33.12
C MET A 101 15.67 2.92 33.79
N LEU A 102 15.54 4.18 33.39
CA LEU A 102 16.30 5.30 33.93
C LEU A 102 15.99 5.54 35.40
N GLU A 103 14.74 5.39 35.83
CA GLU A 103 14.35 5.46 37.25
C GLU A 103 15.01 4.33 38.06
N ASN A 104 15.05 3.11 37.52
CA ASN A 104 15.75 2.00 38.15
C ASN A 104 17.26 2.22 38.21
N TRP A 105 17.84 2.87 37.20
CA TRP A 105 19.24 3.27 37.19
C TRP A 105 19.52 4.34 38.24
N ASP A 106 18.73 5.42 38.25
CA ASP A 106 18.81 6.53 39.21
C ASP A 106 18.81 5.98 40.64
N LYS A 107 17.84 5.11 40.96
CA LYS A 107 17.73 4.50 42.28
C LYS A 107 18.96 3.67 42.66
N ARG A 108 19.44 2.80 41.75
CA ARG A 108 20.63 1.96 42.00
C ARG A 108 21.90 2.80 42.14
N PHE A 109 22.01 3.86 41.35
CA PHE A 109 23.15 4.78 41.40
C PHE A 109 23.13 5.59 42.70
N GLU A 110 21.98 6.09 43.13
CA GLU A 110 21.81 6.77 44.42
C GLU A 110 22.16 5.85 45.60
N GLU A 111 21.63 4.63 45.61
CA GLU A 111 21.97 3.61 46.61
C GLU A 111 23.48 3.35 46.65
N TRP A 112 24.14 3.22 45.50
CA TRP A 112 25.59 3.08 45.42
C TRP A 112 26.33 4.31 45.95
N LEU A 113 25.87 5.51 45.59
CA LEU A 113 26.49 6.77 45.95
C LEU A 113 26.45 7.04 47.46
N THR A 114 25.45 6.50 48.17
CA THR A 114 25.37 6.59 49.64
C THR A 114 26.53 5.89 50.37
N ASN A 115 27.24 4.97 49.71
CA ASN A 115 28.43 4.31 50.29
C ASN A 115 29.67 5.22 50.31
N TYR A 116 29.61 6.38 49.64
CA TYR A 116 30.72 7.33 49.54
C TYR A 116 30.36 8.67 50.18
N PRO A 117 31.34 9.39 50.75
CA PRO A 117 31.06 10.69 51.38
C PRO A 117 30.59 11.71 50.33
N PRO A 118 29.65 12.60 50.68
CA PRO A 118 29.15 13.63 49.75
C PRO A 118 30.24 14.62 49.34
N GLN A 119 31.25 14.81 50.20
CA GLN A 119 32.37 15.70 49.99
C GLN A 119 33.69 15.00 50.30
N VAL A 120 34.70 15.27 49.49
CA VAL A 120 36.07 14.79 49.73
C VAL A 120 37.05 15.95 49.64
N ASP A 121 38.02 15.96 50.54
CA ASP A 121 39.09 16.96 50.58
C ASP A 121 40.31 16.38 49.83
N LEU A 122 40.62 16.95 48.66
CA LEU A 122 41.73 16.55 47.78
C LEU A 122 42.93 17.49 47.96
N PRO A 123 44.19 17.00 47.97
CA PRO A 123 45.37 17.86 47.89
C PRO A 123 45.46 18.51 46.50
N ILE A 124 45.89 19.78 46.45
CA ILE A 124 46.23 20.46 45.20
C ILE A 124 47.64 20.03 44.79
N GLU A 125 47.75 19.23 43.74
CA GLU A 125 49.05 18.81 43.22
C GLU A 125 49.67 19.91 42.36
N PRO A 126 51.00 20.11 42.39
CA PRO A 126 51.67 21.13 41.58
C PRO A 126 51.46 20.95 40.07
N THR A 127 51.18 19.71 39.65
CA THR A 127 50.90 19.20 38.30
C THR A 127 49.48 19.50 37.82
N ASP A 128 48.57 19.99 38.68
CA ASP A 128 47.18 20.36 38.35
C ASP A 128 47.07 21.49 37.29
N THR A 129 48.21 22.00 36.82
CA THR A 129 48.34 23.11 35.85
C THR A 129 48.66 22.66 34.43
N GLN A 130 48.87 21.36 34.22
CA GLN A 130 49.26 20.81 32.92
C GLN A 130 48.09 20.25 32.11
N LEU A 131 46.83 20.42 32.55
CA LEU A 131 45.72 20.23 31.62
C LEU A 131 45.92 21.25 30.49
N GLU A 132 46.06 20.78 29.26
CA GLU A 132 45.93 21.59 28.05
C GLU A 132 44.50 22.14 28.00
N THR A 133 44.21 23.13 28.83
CA THR A 133 42.98 23.89 28.71
C THR A 133 43.10 24.67 27.40
N GLY A 134 42.18 24.44 26.46
CA GLY A 134 42.14 25.16 25.18
C GLY A 134 41.96 26.68 25.29
N ASP A 135 41.90 27.22 26.52
CA ASP A 135 41.74 28.64 26.82
C ASP A 135 43.03 29.20 27.46
N ALA A 136 43.94 29.68 26.62
CA ALA A 136 45.24 30.22 27.01
C ALA A 136 45.15 31.42 27.97
N THR A 137 44.05 32.16 27.93
CA THR A 137 43.78 33.35 28.74
C THR A 137 43.60 33.01 30.22
N THR A 138 42.87 31.93 30.52
CA THR A 138 42.59 31.46 31.89
C THR A 138 43.87 30.97 32.58
N VAL A 139 44.74 30.30 31.81
CA VAL A 139 46.07 29.85 32.27
C VAL A 139 46.98 31.03 32.62
N LEU A 140 46.94 32.11 31.82
CA LEU A 140 47.81 33.27 31.99
C LEU A 140 47.45 34.09 33.24
N VAL A 141 46.16 34.36 33.45
CA VAL A 141 45.65 35.07 34.64
C VAL A 141 46.02 34.32 35.92
N TRP A 142 45.99 32.99 35.87
CA TRP A 142 46.30 32.16 37.01
C TRP A 142 47.81 32.00 37.28
N LYS A 143 48.65 31.89 36.24
CA LYS A 143 50.12 31.95 36.41
C LYS A 143 50.53 33.21 37.18
N ASN A 144 49.85 34.33 36.93
CA ASN A 144 50.07 35.58 37.64
C ASN A 144 49.51 35.56 39.08
N ALA A 145 48.31 35.02 39.31
CA ALA A 145 47.73 34.90 40.66
C ALA A 145 48.54 33.94 41.57
N ARG A 146 49.10 32.85 41.03
CA ARG A 146 49.93 31.89 41.77
C ARG A 146 51.30 32.45 42.14
N ARG A 147 51.92 33.26 41.26
CA ARG A 147 53.14 34.01 41.61
C ARG A 147 52.94 34.87 42.85
N PHE A 148 51.75 35.46 43.01
CA PHE A 148 51.40 36.26 44.19
C PHE A 148 51.14 35.42 45.45
N ARG A 149 50.55 34.22 45.30
CA ARG A 149 50.13 33.37 46.43
C ARG A 149 51.23 32.45 46.98
N ASN A 150 52.16 32.00 46.12
CA ASN A 150 53.29 31.14 46.50
C ASN A 150 54.31 31.82 47.42
N VAL A 151 54.26 33.16 47.54
CA VAL A 151 55.10 33.91 48.48
C VAL A 151 54.70 33.66 49.95
N PHE A 152 53.50 33.13 50.24
CA PHE A 152 52.95 33.14 51.61
C PHE A 152 52.60 31.82 52.30
N ARG A 153 52.59 30.62 51.69
CA ARG A 153 52.31 29.38 52.46
C ARG A 153 53.00 28.12 51.92
N LYS A 154 53.79 27.46 52.78
CA LYS A 154 54.34 26.08 52.63
C LYS A 154 53.34 24.96 53.00
N LYS A 155 52.07 25.25 53.24
CA LYS A 155 51.04 24.23 53.55
C LYS A 155 50.41 23.74 52.25
N THR A 156 50.37 22.43 52.05
CA THR A 156 49.62 21.77 50.97
C THR A 156 48.19 22.30 50.97
N ALA A 157 47.81 23.01 49.90
CA ALA A 157 46.48 23.56 49.79
C ALA A 157 45.51 22.40 49.53
N ILE A 158 44.45 22.32 50.32
CA ILE A 158 43.39 21.31 50.19
C ILE A 158 42.23 21.97 49.46
N ARG A 159 41.63 21.26 48.49
CA ARG A 159 40.39 21.66 47.81
C ARG A 159 39.26 20.71 48.19
N ARG A 160 38.06 21.25 48.38
CA ARG A 160 36.87 20.49 48.71
C ARG A 160 36.07 20.20 47.44
N VAL A 161 35.84 18.93 47.15
CA VAL A 161 35.08 18.47 45.99
C VAL A 161 33.74 17.93 46.45
N GLN A 162 32.65 18.40 45.82
CA GLN A 162 31.33 17.76 45.93
C GLN A 162 31.39 16.45 45.13
N LEU A 163 31.70 15.34 45.79
CA LEU A 163 31.96 14.06 45.15
C LEU A 163 30.69 13.50 44.51
N HIS A 164 29.55 13.64 45.20
CA HIS A 164 28.25 13.20 44.68
C HIS A 164 27.90 13.94 43.38
N ASP A 165 27.99 15.27 43.38
CA ASP A 165 27.74 16.07 42.18
C ASP A 165 28.65 15.67 41.01
N PHE A 166 29.92 15.41 41.32
CA PHE A 166 30.92 15.03 40.33
C PHE A 166 30.62 13.63 39.74
N ALA A 167 30.28 12.66 40.59
CA ALA A 167 29.90 11.31 40.21
C ALA A 167 28.60 11.28 39.40
N THR A 168 27.55 11.98 39.83
CA THR A 168 26.30 12.11 39.08
C THR A 168 26.55 12.67 37.68
N TYR A 169 27.35 13.73 37.56
CA TYR A 169 27.59 14.34 36.25
C TYR A 169 28.41 13.47 35.30
N TYR A 170 29.49 12.85 35.78
CA TYR A 170 30.43 12.12 34.93
C TYR A 170 30.11 10.64 34.74
N LEU A 171 29.55 9.99 35.76
CA LEU A 171 29.18 8.58 35.74
C LEU A 171 27.70 8.45 35.34
N GLN A 172 26.77 8.83 36.22
CA GLN A 172 25.33 8.61 36.05
C GLN A 172 24.80 9.17 34.74
N GLN A 173 24.95 10.47 34.49
CA GLN A 173 24.36 11.12 33.30
C GLN A 173 25.03 10.72 31.98
N THR A 174 26.31 10.35 32.02
CA THR A 174 26.99 9.83 30.81
C THR A 174 26.50 8.43 30.49
N THR A 175 26.22 7.63 31.50
CA THR A 175 25.65 6.30 31.34
C THR A 175 24.17 6.32 31.00
N GLU A 176 23.37 7.25 31.54
CA GLU A 176 21.99 7.46 31.09
C GLU A 176 21.93 7.74 29.58
N GLN A 177 22.81 8.63 29.09
CA GLN A 177 22.93 8.93 27.67
C GLN A 177 23.29 7.69 26.86
N PHE A 178 24.29 6.92 27.30
CA PHE A 178 24.67 5.68 26.64
C PHE A 178 23.53 4.65 26.62
N LEU A 179 22.81 4.46 27.73
CA LEU A 179 21.69 3.54 27.79
C LEU A 179 20.54 3.95 26.86
N MET A 180 20.32 5.27 26.65
CA MET A 180 19.38 5.77 25.64
C MET A 180 19.84 5.41 24.22
N ASP A 181 21.11 5.64 23.90
CA ASP A 181 21.67 5.31 22.58
C ASP A 181 21.59 3.78 22.31
N GLU A 182 21.92 2.95 23.30
CA GLU A 182 21.78 1.49 23.22
C GLU A 182 20.32 1.04 23.02
N TRP A 183 19.39 1.69 23.70
CA TRP A 183 17.96 1.42 23.53
C TRP A 183 17.52 1.71 22.09
N GLU A 184 17.94 2.83 21.50
CA GLU A 184 17.60 3.15 20.11
C GLU A 184 18.22 2.17 19.10
N HIS A 185 19.46 1.71 19.36
CA HIS A 185 20.07 0.65 18.58
C HIS A 185 19.31 -0.67 18.67
N PHE A 186 18.83 -1.02 19.87
CA PHE A 186 17.99 -2.20 20.07
C PHE A 186 16.64 -2.06 19.34
N LEU A 187 15.98 -0.90 19.41
CA LEU A 187 14.73 -0.66 18.69
C LEU A 187 14.90 -0.76 17.18
N ARG A 188 15.99 -0.24 16.63
CA ARG A 188 16.32 -0.42 15.20
C ARG A 188 16.46 -1.89 14.83
N PHE A 189 17.21 -2.65 15.63
CA PHE A 189 17.36 -4.08 15.39
C PHE A 189 16.02 -4.81 15.46
N ALA A 190 15.20 -4.52 16.48
CA ALA A 190 13.87 -5.11 16.63
C ALA A 190 12.94 -4.77 15.45
N ALA A 191 12.98 -3.52 14.95
CA ALA A 191 12.22 -3.11 13.77
C ALA A 191 12.66 -3.88 12.51
N GLN A 192 13.96 -4.07 12.30
CA GLN A 192 14.49 -4.86 11.18
C GLN A 192 14.07 -6.33 11.26
N GLN A 193 14.10 -6.94 12.45
CA GLN A 193 13.69 -8.33 12.68
C GLN A 193 12.19 -8.52 12.46
N LEU A 194 11.35 -7.59 12.93
CA LEU A 194 9.93 -7.60 12.64
C LEU A 194 9.69 -7.47 11.13
N ALA A 195 10.27 -6.49 10.45
CA ALA A 195 10.10 -6.35 9.01
C ALA A 195 10.53 -7.62 8.24
N ALA A 196 11.59 -8.31 8.69
CA ALA A 196 12.00 -9.60 8.12
C ALA A 196 10.96 -10.72 8.37
N ALA A 197 10.44 -10.83 9.60
CA ALA A 197 9.37 -11.77 9.93
C ALA A 197 8.09 -11.48 9.14
N HIS A 198 7.75 -10.21 8.92
CA HIS A 198 6.61 -9.81 8.09
C HIS A 198 6.78 -10.33 6.66
N ARG A 199 7.94 -10.06 6.05
CA ARG A 199 8.25 -10.49 4.69
C ARG A 199 8.16 -12.01 4.55
N VAL A 200 8.69 -12.75 5.53
CA VAL A 200 8.56 -14.20 5.59
C VAL A 200 7.09 -14.64 5.58
N MET A 201 6.24 -14.00 6.38
CA MET A 201 4.80 -14.27 6.38
C MET A 201 4.15 -13.96 5.02
N GLN A 202 4.46 -12.81 4.42
CA GLN A 202 3.92 -12.40 3.13
C GLN A 202 4.29 -13.39 2.02
N GLU A 203 5.57 -13.79 1.94
CA GLU A 203 6.06 -14.74 0.92
C GLU A 203 5.53 -16.15 1.14
N THR A 204 5.49 -16.63 2.38
CA THR A 204 4.86 -17.91 2.74
C THR A 204 3.41 -17.94 2.26
N THR A 205 2.68 -16.83 2.47
CA THR A 205 1.29 -16.74 2.06
C THR A 205 1.14 -16.68 0.54
N ARG A 206 2.03 -15.96 -0.15
CA ARG A 206 2.05 -15.88 -1.62
C ARG A 206 2.20 -17.26 -2.24
N LEU A 207 3.06 -18.11 -1.69
CA LEU A 207 3.25 -19.49 -2.14
C LEU A 207 2.00 -20.34 -1.97
N PHE A 208 1.24 -20.15 -0.88
CA PHE A 208 -0.03 -20.84 -0.70
C PHE A 208 -1.14 -20.31 -1.60
N LEU A 209 -1.15 -19.02 -1.92
CA LEU A 209 -2.10 -18.45 -2.91
C LEU A 209 -1.79 -18.93 -4.34
N LEU A 210 -0.55 -19.31 -4.66
CA LEU A 210 -0.24 -19.94 -5.95
C LEU A 210 -0.89 -21.32 -6.12
N LEU A 211 -1.38 -21.94 -5.04
CA LEU A 211 -2.28 -23.11 -5.13
C LEU A 211 -3.60 -22.78 -5.83
N ASP A 212 -4.06 -21.51 -5.81
CA ASP A 212 -5.29 -21.11 -6.51
C ASP A 212 -5.15 -21.23 -8.04
N ASN A 213 -3.96 -20.99 -8.60
CA ASN A 213 -3.72 -21.18 -10.03
C ASN A 213 -3.71 -22.66 -10.43
N ALA A 214 -3.58 -23.55 -9.45
CA ALA A 214 -3.41 -24.97 -9.68
C ALA A 214 -4.72 -25.76 -9.60
N GLN A 215 -5.93 -25.16 -9.58
CA GLN A 215 -7.15 -25.97 -9.40
C GLN A 215 -7.29 -27.11 -10.45
N THR A 216 -6.88 -26.88 -11.70
CA THR A 216 -6.83 -27.92 -12.74
C THR A 216 -5.77 -29.00 -12.49
N ASP A 217 -4.60 -28.64 -11.97
CA ASP A 217 -3.51 -29.57 -11.69
C ASP A 217 -3.71 -30.29 -10.34
N TRP A 218 -4.36 -29.64 -9.38
CA TRP A 218 -4.68 -30.14 -8.04
C TRP A 218 -5.73 -31.24 -8.09
N GLN A 219 -6.69 -31.14 -9.00
CA GLN A 219 -7.62 -32.25 -9.24
C GLN A 219 -6.90 -33.51 -9.73
N GLN A 220 -5.72 -33.38 -10.33
CA GLN A 220 -4.94 -34.51 -10.85
C GLN A 220 -3.87 -35.00 -9.86
N HIS A 221 -3.19 -34.09 -9.15
CA HIS A 221 -2.02 -34.39 -8.31
C HIS A 221 -1.97 -33.59 -6.99
N PRO A 222 -2.98 -33.71 -6.10
CA PRO A 222 -3.10 -32.87 -4.91
C PRO A 222 -1.94 -33.06 -3.91
N ALA A 223 -1.50 -34.31 -3.72
CA ALA A 223 -0.38 -34.62 -2.83
C ALA A 223 0.95 -34.02 -3.31
N GLU A 224 1.24 -34.07 -4.61
CA GLU A 224 2.48 -33.54 -5.19
C GLU A 224 2.55 -32.02 -5.06
N ILE A 225 1.43 -31.32 -5.31
CA ILE A 225 1.38 -29.88 -5.21
C ILE A 225 1.48 -29.43 -3.74
N LEU A 226 0.86 -30.17 -2.80
CA LEU A 226 1.01 -29.91 -1.37
C LEU A 226 2.47 -30.06 -0.94
N GLU A 227 3.14 -31.13 -1.37
CA GLU A 227 4.54 -31.38 -1.08
C GLU A 227 5.46 -30.28 -1.64
N LYS A 228 5.25 -29.88 -2.90
CA LYS A 228 5.97 -28.75 -3.51
C LYS A 228 5.76 -27.44 -2.74
N SER A 229 4.55 -27.19 -2.27
CA SER A 229 4.22 -25.98 -1.51
C SER A 229 4.89 -25.99 -0.14
N LEU A 230 4.85 -27.12 0.57
CA LEU A 230 5.55 -27.30 1.84
C LEU A 230 7.08 -27.14 1.67
N ALA A 231 7.65 -27.70 0.60
CA ALA A 231 9.06 -27.54 0.26
C ALA A 231 9.42 -26.08 -0.05
N ALA A 232 8.55 -25.35 -0.74
CA ALA A 232 8.76 -23.93 -1.04
C ALA A 232 8.69 -23.03 0.20
N VAL A 233 7.97 -23.45 1.24
CA VAL A 233 7.83 -22.70 2.51
C VAL A 233 9.01 -22.95 3.45
N GLN A 234 9.69 -24.08 3.32
CA GLN A 234 10.79 -24.46 4.21
C GLN A 234 11.91 -23.40 4.33
N PRO A 235 12.41 -22.76 3.26
CA PRO A 235 13.42 -21.70 3.39
C PRO A 235 12.96 -20.52 4.25
N TYR A 236 11.67 -20.20 4.21
CA TYR A 236 11.08 -19.12 5.00
C TYR A 236 10.93 -19.51 6.47
N GLN A 237 10.54 -20.75 6.73
CA GLN A 237 10.54 -21.32 8.08
C GLN A 237 11.95 -21.29 8.69
N GLU A 238 12.97 -21.68 7.92
CA GLU A 238 14.38 -21.63 8.35
C GLU A 238 14.82 -20.18 8.63
N SER A 239 14.46 -19.24 7.75
CA SER A 239 14.74 -17.81 7.97
C SER A 239 14.05 -17.24 9.22
N LEU A 240 12.84 -17.68 9.56
CA LEU A 240 12.15 -17.25 10.78
C LEU A 240 12.80 -17.86 12.03
N ALA A 241 13.29 -19.10 11.93
CA ALA A 241 13.99 -19.79 13.00
C ALA A 241 15.38 -19.21 13.30
N THR A 242 16.01 -18.48 12.38
CA THR A 242 17.30 -17.81 12.61
C THR A 242 17.19 -16.49 13.37
N LEU A 243 16.03 -15.81 13.33
CA LEU A 243 15.83 -14.49 13.96
C LEU A 243 16.14 -14.48 15.48
N PRO A 244 15.69 -15.47 16.29
CA PRO A 244 16.09 -15.54 17.70
C PRO A 244 17.60 -15.67 17.91
N THR A 245 18.30 -16.40 17.04
CA THR A 245 19.77 -16.54 17.10
C THR A 245 20.47 -15.24 16.70
N GLU A 246 19.93 -14.48 15.75
CA GLU A 246 20.45 -13.15 15.41
C GLU A 246 20.30 -12.16 16.56
N LEU A 247 19.20 -12.23 17.31
CA LEU A 247 19.00 -11.46 18.53
C LEU A 247 20.04 -11.79 19.60
N GLU A 248 20.35 -13.07 19.82
CA GLU A 248 21.42 -13.48 20.73
C GLU A 248 22.79 -12.95 20.28
N LYS A 249 23.09 -13.02 18.97
CA LYS A 249 24.32 -12.45 18.41
C LYS A 249 24.38 -10.93 18.59
N PHE A 250 23.27 -10.21 18.42
CA PHE A 250 23.21 -8.77 18.66
C PHE A 250 23.61 -8.44 20.11
N VAL A 251 23.07 -9.17 21.10
CA VAL A 251 23.41 -8.99 22.52
C VAL A 251 24.90 -9.21 22.77
N GLU A 252 25.47 -10.30 22.24
CA GLU A 252 26.90 -10.59 22.39
C GLU A 252 27.78 -9.51 21.72
N LEU A 253 27.34 -8.94 20.59
CA LEU A 253 28.05 -7.86 19.90
C LEU A 253 28.02 -6.53 20.66
N ARG A 254 27.02 -6.28 21.52
CA ARG A 254 26.93 -5.05 22.32
C ARG A 254 27.75 -5.10 23.61
N LYS A 255 28.04 -6.29 24.17
CA LYS A 255 28.86 -6.40 25.39
C LYS A 255 30.22 -5.68 25.31
N PRO A 256 31.03 -5.86 24.24
CA PRO A 256 32.30 -5.14 24.11
C PRO A 256 32.13 -3.61 23.97
N VAL A 257 30.98 -3.15 23.44
CA VAL A 257 30.67 -1.73 23.31
C VAL A 257 30.42 -1.12 24.69
N LEU A 258 29.68 -1.83 25.56
CA LEU A 258 29.52 -1.45 26.96
C LEU A 258 30.87 -1.40 27.67
N ASP A 259 31.68 -2.46 27.57
CA ASP A 259 32.98 -2.52 28.26
C ASP A 259 33.88 -1.35 27.85
N LYS A 260 33.93 -1.03 26.55
CA LYS A 260 34.66 0.13 26.04
C LYS A 260 34.11 1.45 26.57
N HIS A 261 32.78 1.62 26.62
CA HIS A 261 32.15 2.83 27.18
C HIS A 261 32.47 2.99 28.66
N CYS A 262 32.33 1.90 29.43
CA CYS A 262 32.70 1.78 30.83
C CYS A 262 34.15 2.19 31.10
N GLU A 263 35.11 1.65 30.33
CA GLU A 263 36.52 2.03 30.41
C GLU A 263 36.74 3.51 30.14
N GLN A 264 36.08 4.07 29.10
CA GLN A 264 36.18 5.49 28.76
C GLN A 264 35.62 6.39 29.85
N VAL A 265 34.45 6.05 30.41
CA VAL A 265 33.79 6.80 31.48
C VAL A 265 34.61 6.75 32.76
N CYS A 266 35.09 5.56 33.18
CA CYS A 266 35.93 5.40 34.37
C CYS A 266 37.29 6.10 34.22
N SER A 267 37.91 6.01 33.04
CA SER A 267 39.16 6.71 32.73
C SER A 267 38.97 8.24 32.77
N THR A 268 37.90 8.74 32.16
CA THR A 268 37.56 10.16 32.17
C THR A 268 37.26 10.64 33.58
N PHE A 269 36.47 9.88 34.35
CA PHE A 269 36.16 10.18 35.75
C PHE A 269 37.43 10.24 36.60
N THR A 270 38.30 9.22 36.51
CA THR A 270 39.55 9.16 37.28
C THR A 270 40.48 10.32 36.92
N LYS A 271 40.65 10.59 35.63
CA LYS A 271 41.46 11.70 35.12
C LYS A 271 40.93 13.04 35.62
N LEU A 272 39.62 13.29 35.52
CA LEU A 272 39.03 14.57 35.88
C LEU A 272 38.85 14.76 37.39
N LEU A 273 38.69 13.69 38.17
CA LEU A 273 38.61 13.75 39.63
C LEU A 273 39.88 14.33 40.23
N ALA A 274 41.04 14.00 39.65
CA ALA A 274 42.33 14.58 40.01
C ALA A 274 42.38 16.11 39.85
N PHE A 275 41.49 16.72 39.07
CA PHE A 275 41.39 18.17 38.89
C PHE A 275 40.08 18.75 39.45
N ALA A 276 39.13 17.94 39.92
CA ALA A 276 37.84 18.40 40.39
C ALA A 276 37.97 19.39 41.55
N GLY A 277 37.21 20.47 41.54
CA GLY A 277 37.28 21.54 42.53
C GLY A 277 38.53 22.43 42.43
N SER A 278 39.39 22.20 41.43
CA SER A 278 40.50 23.08 41.10
C SER A 278 40.07 24.17 40.11
N PHE A 279 40.99 25.05 39.72
CA PHE A 279 40.75 26.02 38.64
C PHE A 279 40.67 25.37 37.26
N ALA A 280 41.31 24.21 37.06
CA ALA A 280 41.25 23.49 35.79
C ALA A 280 39.88 22.79 35.61
N HIS A 281 39.22 22.44 36.71
CA HIS A 281 37.91 21.82 36.68
C HIS A 281 37.02 22.25 37.87
N PRO A 282 36.54 23.50 37.87
CA PRO A 282 35.76 24.06 38.96
C PRO A 282 34.34 23.45 39.05
N HIS A 283 33.74 23.53 40.24
CA HIS A 283 32.43 22.94 40.55
C HIS A 283 31.33 23.32 39.57
N TYR A 284 31.33 24.52 38.99
CA TYR A 284 30.29 24.91 38.04
C TYR A 284 30.25 24.06 36.77
N HIS A 285 31.29 23.27 36.44
CA HIS A 285 31.27 22.34 35.30
C HIS A 285 30.41 21.09 35.54
N TYR A 286 30.28 20.67 36.81
CA TYR A 286 29.59 19.43 37.19
C TYR A 286 28.56 19.63 38.31
N GLY A 287 28.36 20.87 38.77
CA GLY A 287 27.39 21.19 39.80
C GLY A 287 25.94 21.10 39.31
N VAL A 288 25.01 21.19 40.25
CA VAL A 288 23.56 20.98 40.05
C VAL A 288 22.99 21.68 38.80
N ARG A 289 23.38 22.93 38.52
CA ARG A 289 22.90 23.65 37.32
C ARG A 289 23.31 22.98 36.00
N ARG A 290 24.53 22.44 35.92
CA ARG A 290 25.00 21.73 34.73
C ARG A 290 24.36 20.36 34.61
N GLN A 291 24.20 19.66 35.74
CA GLN A 291 23.45 18.40 35.79
C GLN A 291 22.02 18.57 35.30
N GLN A 292 21.29 19.59 35.80
CA GLN A 292 19.93 19.91 35.35
C GLN A 292 19.88 20.22 33.85
N LYS A 293 20.83 21.02 33.35
CA LYS A 293 20.91 21.33 31.91
C LYS A 293 21.14 20.06 31.06
N ARG A 294 22.01 19.15 31.52
CA ARG A 294 22.29 17.90 30.82
C ARG A 294 21.08 16.95 30.86
N ARG A 295 20.48 16.75 32.03
CA ARG A 295 19.25 15.95 32.19
C ARG A 295 18.12 16.47 31.33
N HIS A 296 17.90 17.78 31.32
CA HIS A 296 16.90 18.41 30.45
C HIS A 296 17.19 18.19 28.96
N SER A 297 18.47 18.22 28.54
CA SER A 297 18.86 17.88 27.17
C SER A 297 18.56 16.43 26.82
N LEU A 298 18.79 15.49 27.74
CA LEU A 298 18.47 14.07 27.56
C LEU A 298 16.95 13.85 27.49
N GLU A 299 16.18 14.53 28.34
CA GLU A 299 14.72 14.52 28.29
C GLU A 299 14.18 15.07 26.97
N ILE A 300 14.72 16.19 26.47
CA ILE A 300 14.34 16.74 25.15
C ILE A 300 14.62 15.72 24.05
N HIS A 301 15.81 15.11 24.06
CA HIS A 301 16.19 14.11 23.06
C HIS A 301 15.26 12.91 23.08
N TYR A 302 15.02 12.34 24.27
CA TYR A 302 14.10 11.22 24.46
C TYR A 302 12.67 11.56 24.03
N ASN A 303 12.14 12.70 24.46
CA ASN A 303 10.78 13.13 24.11
C ASN A 303 10.63 13.43 22.61
N ALA A 304 11.71 13.76 21.91
CA ALA A 304 11.70 13.94 20.47
C ALA A 304 11.72 12.60 19.71
N HIS A 305 12.50 11.62 20.17
CA HIS A 305 12.70 10.35 19.46
C HIS A 305 11.65 9.29 19.79
N ARG A 306 11.15 9.26 21.03
CA ARG A 306 10.15 8.29 21.49
C ARG A 306 8.89 8.28 20.61
N PRO A 307 8.23 9.42 20.29
CA PRO A 307 7.03 9.40 19.45
C PRO A 307 7.30 8.93 18.02
N VAL A 308 8.53 9.08 17.53
CA VAL A 308 8.94 8.60 16.19
C VAL A 308 9.01 7.07 16.19
N TRP A 309 9.62 6.47 17.20
CA TRP A 309 9.63 5.02 17.39
C TRP A 309 8.24 4.45 17.66
N GLU A 310 7.45 5.08 18.54
CA GLU A 310 6.07 4.66 18.81
C GLU A 310 5.24 4.66 17.53
N ARG A 311 5.31 5.74 16.73
CA ARG A 311 4.63 5.80 15.43
C ARG A 311 5.10 4.70 14.47
N HIS A 312 6.40 4.43 14.42
CA HIS A 312 6.95 3.39 13.57
C HIS A 312 6.42 2.00 13.95
N PHE A 313 6.47 1.62 15.23
CA PHE A 313 5.98 0.31 15.66
C PHE A 313 4.46 0.18 15.59
N VAL A 314 3.71 1.26 15.84
CA VAL A 314 2.25 1.27 15.63
C VAL A 314 1.93 1.09 14.15
N ALA A 315 2.63 1.76 13.25
CA ALA A 315 2.45 1.57 11.81
C ALA A 315 2.81 0.13 11.39
N GLU A 316 3.92 -0.43 11.86
CA GLU A 316 4.29 -1.82 11.60
C GLU A 316 3.23 -2.80 12.12
N LYS A 317 2.65 -2.54 13.31
CA LYS A 317 1.53 -3.33 13.84
C LYS A 317 0.31 -3.29 12.94
N GLU A 318 -0.13 -2.09 12.58
CA GLU A 318 -1.34 -1.87 11.78
C GLU A 318 -1.19 -2.43 10.37
N ASP A 319 0.00 -2.31 9.78
CA ASP A 319 0.38 -2.90 8.50
C ASP A 319 0.16 -4.43 8.51
N TRP A 320 0.74 -5.12 9.49
CA TRP A 320 0.55 -6.58 9.63
C TRP A 320 -0.91 -6.97 9.91
N ILE A 321 -1.62 -6.19 10.73
CA ILE A 321 -3.03 -6.47 11.05
C ILE A 321 -3.89 -6.36 9.79
N GLY A 322 -3.67 -5.35 8.96
CA GLY A 322 -4.39 -5.20 7.70
C GLY A 322 -4.04 -6.32 6.72
N ASP A 323 -2.76 -6.64 6.57
CA ASP A 323 -2.31 -7.74 5.72
C ASP A 323 -2.93 -9.07 6.14
N THR A 324 -2.83 -9.42 7.43
CA THR A 324 -3.45 -10.65 7.95
C THR A 324 -4.96 -10.66 7.81
N ALA A 325 -5.65 -9.52 7.99
CA ALA A 325 -7.08 -9.43 7.77
C ALA A 325 -7.46 -9.67 6.30
N LEU A 326 -6.73 -9.07 5.36
CA LEU A 326 -6.92 -9.31 3.93
C LEU A 326 -6.66 -10.79 3.57
N LYS A 327 -5.66 -11.43 4.18
CA LYS A 327 -5.43 -12.88 4.02
C LYS A 327 -6.58 -13.72 4.55
N VAL A 328 -7.11 -13.40 5.73
CA VAL A 328 -8.28 -14.11 6.28
C VAL A 328 -9.47 -14.03 5.33
N ILE A 329 -9.69 -12.87 4.69
CA ILE A 329 -10.75 -12.71 3.68
C ILE A 329 -10.52 -13.61 2.47
N GLN A 330 -9.30 -13.63 1.92
CA GLN A 330 -8.96 -14.52 0.81
C GLN A 330 -9.28 -15.97 1.19
N MET A 331 -8.91 -16.36 2.41
CA MET A 331 -9.20 -17.69 2.92
C MET A 331 -10.70 -17.94 3.05
N ASP A 332 -11.46 -17.03 3.66
CA ASP A 332 -12.90 -17.22 3.82
C ASP A 332 -13.65 -17.28 2.47
N VAL A 333 -13.27 -16.46 1.49
CA VAL A 333 -13.89 -16.48 0.15
C VAL A 333 -13.54 -17.75 -0.61
N GLY A 334 -12.28 -18.21 -0.54
CA GLY A 334 -11.88 -19.50 -1.11
C GLY A 334 -12.67 -20.67 -0.50
N ARG A 335 -12.86 -20.66 0.83
CA ARG A 335 -13.68 -21.66 1.51
C ARG A 335 -15.15 -21.59 1.08
N ALA A 336 -15.73 -20.39 1.03
CA ALA A 336 -17.11 -20.17 0.60
C ALA A 336 -17.34 -20.70 -0.82
N TYR A 337 -16.39 -20.47 -1.73
CA TYR A 337 -16.40 -21.04 -3.08
C TYR A 337 -16.43 -22.57 -3.06
N LEU A 338 -15.51 -23.22 -2.35
CA LEU A 338 -15.45 -24.69 -2.27
C LEU A 338 -16.75 -25.30 -1.73
N LEU A 339 -17.33 -24.70 -0.69
CA LEU A 339 -18.62 -25.12 -0.14
C LEU A 339 -19.77 -24.93 -1.13
N THR A 340 -19.74 -23.84 -1.90
CA THR A 340 -20.74 -23.50 -2.90
C THR A 340 -20.73 -24.50 -4.06
N ILE A 341 -19.55 -24.84 -4.59
CA ILE A 341 -19.41 -25.84 -5.66
C ILE A 341 -19.84 -27.23 -5.17
N ALA A 342 -19.42 -27.64 -3.98
CA ALA A 342 -19.85 -28.90 -3.39
C ALA A 342 -21.38 -28.97 -3.24
N SER A 343 -22.00 -27.89 -2.76
CA SER A 343 -23.46 -27.80 -2.63
C SER A 343 -24.18 -27.80 -3.98
N LEU A 344 -23.62 -27.10 -4.99
CA LEU A 344 -24.15 -27.07 -6.35
C LEU A 344 -24.16 -28.47 -6.95
N SER A 345 -23.01 -29.16 -6.88
CA SER A 345 -22.85 -30.51 -7.40
C SER A 345 -23.78 -31.50 -6.68
N GLU A 346 -23.85 -31.44 -5.35
CA GLU A 346 -24.75 -32.28 -4.58
C GLU A 346 -26.22 -32.09 -4.97
N LYS A 347 -26.66 -30.83 -5.16
CA LYS A 347 -28.04 -30.53 -5.58
C LYS A 347 -28.34 -31.03 -6.98
N VAL A 348 -27.42 -30.84 -7.94
CA VAL A 348 -27.59 -31.36 -9.30
C VAL A 348 -27.67 -32.89 -9.28
N GLN A 349 -26.69 -33.56 -8.66
CA GLN A 349 -26.57 -35.02 -8.69
C GLN A 349 -27.65 -35.74 -7.88
N LYS A 350 -28.02 -35.23 -6.71
CA LYS A 350 -28.98 -35.90 -5.81
C LYS A 350 -30.43 -35.46 -5.99
N GLN A 351 -30.69 -34.26 -6.48
CA GLN A 351 -32.06 -33.74 -6.57
C GLN A 351 -32.55 -33.66 -8.03
N VAL A 352 -31.75 -33.09 -8.92
CA VAL A 352 -32.19 -32.79 -10.30
C VAL A 352 -32.01 -33.98 -11.25
N PHE A 353 -30.87 -34.65 -11.18
CA PHE A 353 -30.54 -35.75 -12.10
C PHE A 353 -31.44 -36.99 -11.94
N PRO A 354 -31.85 -37.41 -10.72
CA PRO A 354 -32.66 -38.63 -10.57
C PRO A 354 -34.04 -38.55 -11.23
N PRO A 355 -34.84 -37.47 -11.10
CA PRO A 355 -36.10 -37.31 -11.84
C PRO A 355 -35.92 -37.34 -13.36
N LEU A 356 -34.88 -36.68 -13.88
CA LEU A 356 -34.56 -36.70 -15.32
C LEU A 356 -34.18 -38.10 -15.79
N LYS A 357 -33.46 -38.88 -14.97
CA LYS A 357 -33.11 -40.27 -15.27
C LYS A 357 -34.33 -41.19 -15.22
N ASN A 358 -35.24 -40.96 -14.28
CA ASN A 358 -36.51 -41.68 -14.20
C ASN A 358 -37.37 -41.42 -15.46
N ALA A 359 -37.42 -40.16 -15.92
CA ALA A 359 -38.08 -39.79 -17.16
C ALA A 359 -37.50 -40.55 -18.38
N ASP A 360 -36.17 -40.67 -18.48
CA ASP A 360 -35.51 -41.38 -19.58
C ASP A 360 -35.84 -42.89 -19.55
N ALA A 361 -35.87 -43.48 -18.35
CA ALA A 361 -36.23 -44.88 -18.17
C ALA A 361 -37.69 -45.17 -18.58
N ILE A 362 -38.62 -44.24 -18.36
CA ILE A 362 -40.01 -44.36 -18.80
C ILE A 362 -40.09 -44.31 -20.33
N PHE A 363 -39.39 -43.38 -20.98
CA PHE A 363 -39.31 -43.34 -22.45
C PHE A 363 -38.70 -44.62 -23.04
N GLU A 364 -37.62 -45.11 -22.45
CA GLU A 364 -36.98 -46.37 -22.88
C GLU A 364 -37.92 -47.56 -22.75
N LYS A 365 -38.66 -47.65 -21.64
CA LYS A 365 -39.64 -48.71 -21.41
C LYS A 365 -40.77 -48.66 -22.44
N SER A 366 -41.31 -47.48 -22.76
CA SER A 366 -42.34 -47.34 -23.79
C SER A 366 -41.79 -47.65 -25.19
N ILE A 367 -40.57 -47.22 -25.54
CA ILE A 367 -39.93 -47.59 -26.82
C ILE A 367 -39.80 -49.12 -26.95
N ASN A 368 -39.33 -49.81 -25.89
CA ASN A 368 -39.16 -51.26 -25.93
C ASN A 368 -40.50 -52.01 -26.06
N ARG A 369 -41.54 -51.58 -25.32
CA ARG A 369 -42.90 -52.15 -25.45
C ARG A 369 -43.46 -52.03 -26.86
N PHE A 370 -43.15 -50.94 -27.55
CA PHE A 370 -43.59 -50.75 -28.93
C PHE A 370 -42.75 -51.51 -29.95
N ALA A 371 -41.45 -51.69 -29.70
CA ALA A 371 -40.60 -52.52 -30.54
C ALA A 371 -41.01 -54.01 -30.51
N GLU A 372 -41.64 -54.47 -29.43
CA GLU A 372 -42.17 -55.82 -29.26
C GLU A 372 -43.59 -56.03 -29.85
N MET A 373 -44.24 -54.98 -30.38
CA MET A 373 -45.58 -55.11 -30.96
C MET A 373 -45.51 -55.73 -32.37
N GLU A 374 -46.15 -56.89 -32.54
CA GLU A 374 -46.36 -57.53 -33.84
C GLU A 374 -47.36 -56.73 -34.70
N PRO A 375 -47.16 -56.64 -36.03
CA PRO A 375 -48.12 -56.03 -36.97
C PRO A 375 -49.38 -56.90 -37.07
N GLY A 376 -50.28 -56.76 -36.10
CA GLY A 376 -51.59 -57.42 -36.07
C GLY A 376 -52.66 -56.67 -36.85
N SER A 377 -53.93 -56.98 -36.56
CA SER A 377 -55.09 -56.22 -37.07
C SER A 377 -54.95 -54.73 -36.72
N ILE A 378 -55.18 -53.84 -37.69
CA ILE A 378 -55.17 -52.36 -37.52
C ILE A 378 -56.00 -51.93 -36.29
N VAL A 379 -57.09 -52.64 -36.00
CA VAL A 379 -57.97 -52.38 -34.85
C VAL A 379 -57.28 -52.71 -33.52
N GLN A 380 -56.52 -53.80 -33.45
CA GLN A 380 -55.76 -54.19 -32.25
C GLN A 380 -54.59 -53.26 -32.01
N LEU A 381 -53.84 -52.92 -33.08
CA LEU A 381 -52.71 -52.00 -33.02
C LEU A 381 -53.16 -50.61 -32.52
N ARG A 382 -54.27 -50.09 -33.05
CA ARG A 382 -54.84 -48.80 -32.61
C ARG A 382 -55.23 -48.82 -31.14
N LYS A 383 -55.80 -49.92 -30.66
CA LYS A 383 -56.18 -50.06 -29.24
C LYS A 383 -54.94 -50.09 -28.34
N GLN A 384 -53.90 -50.81 -28.73
CA GLN A 384 -52.63 -50.86 -27.99
C GLN A 384 -51.93 -49.49 -27.99
N MET A 385 -51.87 -48.81 -29.14
CA MET A 385 -51.32 -47.45 -29.25
C MET A 385 -52.04 -46.44 -28.37
N ASN A 386 -53.38 -46.46 -28.37
CA ASN A 386 -54.17 -45.57 -27.50
C ASN A 386 -53.97 -45.87 -26.01
N THR A 387 -53.74 -47.13 -25.64
CA THR A 387 -53.53 -47.52 -24.24
C THR A 387 -52.17 -47.04 -23.75
N GLU A 388 -51.10 -47.33 -24.49
CA GLU A 388 -49.75 -46.88 -24.11
C GLU A 388 -49.62 -45.36 -24.23
N HIS A 389 -50.33 -44.71 -25.16
CA HIS A 389 -50.47 -43.25 -25.23
C HIS A 389 -51.01 -42.66 -23.93
N TYR A 390 -52.15 -43.18 -23.47
CA TYR A 390 -52.79 -42.72 -22.26
C TYR A 390 -51.91 -42.98 -21.04
N ASP A 391 -51.31 -44.17 -20.95
CA ASP A 391 -50.46 -44.53 -19.82
C ASP A 391 -49.18 -43.69 -19.77
N LEU A 392 -48.48 -43.49 -20.90
CA LEU A 392 -47.29 -42.65 -20.99
C LEU A 392 -47.60 -41.18 -20.66
N LEU A 393 -48.64 -40.59 -21.26
CA LEU A 393 -49.01 -39.21 -20.96
C LEU A 393 -49.49 -39.05 -19.52
N ARG A 394 -50.20 -40.05 -18.96
CA ARG A 394 -50.61 -40.03 -17.56
C ARG A 394 -49.41 -40.07 -16.63
N GLU A 395 -48.44 -40.93 -16.90
CA GLU A 395 -47.21 -41.06 -16.10
C GLU A 395 -46.34 -39.80 -16.21
N LEU A 396 -46.17 -39.25 -17.41
CA LEU A 396 -45.46 -37.98 -17.64
C LEU A 396 -46.14 -36.82 -16.90
N ARG A 397 -47.44 -36.61 -17.09
CA ARG A 397 -48.17 -35.45 -16.55
C ARG A 397 -48.41 -35.53 -15.04
N LYS A 398 -48.65 -36.72 -14.49
CA LYS A 398 -48.99 -36.88 -13.05
C LYS A 398 -47.78 -37.12 -12.16
N THR A 399 -46.71 -37.70 -12.70
CA THR A 399 -45.56 -38.13 -11.90
C THR A 399 -44.30 -37.39 -12.34
N VAL A 400 -43.83 -37.62 -13.57
CA VAL A 400 -42.50 -37.20 -14.00
C VAL A 400 -42.33 -35.69 -14.08
N LEU A 401 -43.25 -34.99 -14.75
CA LEU A 401 -43.18 -33.54 -14.92
C LEU A 401 -43.31 -32.81 -13.59
N PRO A 402 -44.31 -33.11 -12.72
CA PRO A 402 -44.38 -32.51 -11.39
C PRO A 402 -43.14 -32.78 -10.54
N GLU A 403 -42.64 -34.03 -10.50
CA GLU A 403 -41.44 -34.40 -9.74
C GLU A 403 -40.20 -33.66 -10.23
N THR A 404 -40.02 -33.56 -11.56
CA THR A 404 -38.88 -32.86 -12.15
C THR A 404 -38.95 -31.37 -11.87
N THR A 405 -40.13 -30.75 -12.02
CA THR A 405 -40.33 -29.32 -11.76
C THR A 405 -40.13 -29.01 -10.27
N ASP A 406 -40.66 -29.84 -9.38
CA ASP A 406 -40.51 -29.69 -7.93
C ASP A 406 -39.06 -29.91 -7.49
N ALA A 407 -38.35 -30.89 -8.04
CA ALA A 407 -36.93 -31.09 -7.81
C ALA A 407 -36.10 -29.87 -8.22
N PHE A 408 -36.41 -29.29 -9.37
CA PHE A 408 -35.79 -28.06 -9.85
C PHE A 408 -36.07 -26.86 -8.93
N VAL A 409 -37.31 -26.68 -8.46
CA VAL A 409 -37.66 -25.60 -7.50
C VAL A 409 -36.97 -25.82 -6.15
N LYS A 410 -36.95 -27.06 -5.63
CA LYS A 410 -36.31 -27.44 -4.36
C LYS A 410 -34.79 -27.29 -4.39
N ALA A 411 -34.18 -27.44 -5.56
CA ALA A 411 -32.74 -27.24 -5.71
C ALA A 411 -32.31 -25.80 -5.37
N GLN A 412 -33.18 -24.79 -5.49
CA GLN A 412 -32.94 -23.41 -5.00
C GLN A 412 -31.53 -22.88 -5.34
N PHE A 413 -31.13 -22.97 -6.62
CA PHE A 413 -29.78 -22.59 -7.08
C PHE A 413 -29.44 -21.12 -6.78
N ASN A 414 -30.43 -20.23 -6.85
CA ASN A 414 -30.27 -18.82 -6.48
C ASN A 414 -29.81 -18.63 -5.03
N GLN A 415 -30.28 -19.48 -4.11
CA GLN A 415 -29.87 -19.40 -2.70
C GLN A 415 -28.43 -19.83 -2.50
N VAL A 416 -27.92 -20.75 -3.33
CA VAL A 416 -26.52 -21.20 -3.27
C VAL A 416 -25.59 -20.04 -3.63
N ILE A 417 -25.88 -19.31 -4.71
CA ILE A 417 -25.10 -18.13 -5.11
C ILE A 417 -25.30 -16.97 -4.13
N SER A 418 -26.52 -16.72 -3.68
CA SER A 418 -26.82 -15.66 -2.70
C SER A 418 -26.08 -15.90 -1.38
N ARG A 419 -25.98 -17.17 -0.97
CA ARG A 419 -25.21 -17.57 0.22
C ARG A 419 -23.71 -17.30 0.02
N TYR A 420 -23.14 -17.62 -1.14
CA TYR A 420 -21.75 -17.29 -1.45
C TYR A 420 -21.49 -15.78 -1.35
N ILE A 421 -22.36 -14.95 -1.94
CA ILE A 421 -22.27 -13.49 -1.85
C ILE A 421 -22.35 -13.03 -0.40
N TYR A 422 -23.31 -13.56 0.36
CA TYR A 422 -23.50 -13.21 1.77
C TYR A 422 -22.28 -13.59 2.62
N GLU A 423 -21.73 -14.80 2.44
CA GLU A 423 -20.52 -15.24 3.14
C GLU A 423 -19.34 -14.32 2.79
N ALA A 424 -19.17 -13.93 1.52
CA ALA A 424 -18.15 -12.97 1.11
C ALA A 424 -18.39 -11.52 1.61
N GLN A 425 -19.63 -11.14 1.94
CA GLN A 425 -19.95 -9.85 2.58
C GLN A 425 -19.75 -9.87 4.09
N GLN A 426 -19.94 -11.01 4.76
CA GLN A 426 -19.71 -11.12 6.19
C GLN A 426 -18.22 -11.10 6.54
N THR A 427 -17.33 -11.39 5.59
CA THR A 427 -15.89 -11.29 5.82
C THR A 427 -15.41 -9.84 5.86
N THR A 428 -16.11 -8.92 5.21
CA THR A 428 -15.80 -7.48 5.25
C THR A 428 -16.10 -6.80 6.58
N THR A 429 -17.00 -7.35 7.41
CA THR A 429 -17.35 -6.73 8.70
C THR A 429 -16.20 -6.75 9.70
N ASP A 430 -15.27 -7.70 9.56
CA ASP A 430 -14.13 -7.86 10.45
C ASP A 430 -12.89 -7.05 10.01
N LEU A 431 -12.96 -6.33 8.88
CA LEU A 431 -11.87 -5.46 8.42
C LEU A 431 -11.69 -4.24 9.33
N PRO A 432 -10.43 -3.83 9.57
CA PRO A 432 -10.15 -2.52 10.12
C PRO A 432 -10.79 -1.41 9.29
N LYS A 433 -11.47 -0.48 9.96
CA LYS A 433 -12.05 0.71 9.30
C LYS A 433 -10.98 1.57 8.64
N HIS A 434 -9.86 1.71 9.34
CA HIS A 434 -8.70 2.52 9.02
C HIS A 434 -7.45 1.66 9.24
N GLN A 435 -6.46 1.84 8.38
CA GLN A 435 -5.17 1.16 8.46
C GLN A 435 -4.08 2.17 8.11
N SER A 436 -3.09 2.28 9.00
CA SER A 436 -1.84 2.96 8.67
C SER A 436 -0.96 2.07 7.80
N ILE A 437 -0.53 2.59 6.65
CA ILE A 437 0.47 1.94 5.78
C ILE A 437 1.74 2.78 5.70
N PHE A 438 2.86 2.14 5.37
CA PHE A 438 4.11 2.86 5.12
C PHE A 438 4.17 3.37 3.68
N THR A 439 4.24 4.68 3.48
CA THR A 439 4.63 5.24 2.17
C THR A 439 6.14 5.16 1.96
N ARG A 440 6.89 5.22 3.06
CA ARG A 440 8.34 5.02 3.08
C ARG A 440 8.74 4.34 4.38
N ARG A 441 9.37 3.17 4.28
CA ARG A 441 9.95 2.46 5.42
C ARG A 441 11.46 2.73 5.48
N ASP A 442 11.93 3.40 6.54
CA ASP A 442 13.35 3.68 6.74
C ASP A 442 13.77 3.35 8.18
N THR A 443 14.32 2.15 8.34
CA THR A 443 14.88 1.64 9.60
C THR A 443 16.40 1.84 9.70
N GLU A 444 17.04 2.45 8.70
CA GLU A 444 18.49 2.62 8.71
C GLU A 444 18.93 3.85 9.52
N ASN A 445 18.05 4.84 9.62
CA ASN A 445 18.24 6.01 10.46
C ASN A 445 17.83 5.75 11.93
N ILE A 446 18.49 6.45 12.84
CA ILE A 446 18.14 6.49 14.26
C ILE A 446 17.84 7.96 14.61
N PRO A 447 16.58 8.33 14.92
CA PRO A 447 15.37 7.50 14.88
C PRO A 447 14.94 7.23 13.41
N PRO A 448 14.00 6.30 13.16
CA PRO A 448 13.57 5.95 11.81
C PRO A 448 12.93 7.16 11.11
N LYS A 449 13.14 7.27 9.80
CA LYS A 449 12.51 8.31 8.95
C LYS A 449 11.34 7.75 8.17
N SER A 450 10.50 6.98 8.85
CA SER A 450 9.32 6.38 8.24
C SER A 450 8.22 7.42 8.00
N GLU A 451 7.60 7.34 6.82
CA GLU A 451 6.39 8.08 6.48
C GLU A 451 5.20 7.11 6.48
N VAL A 452 4.10 7.55 7.07
CA VAL A 452 2.91 6.73 7.32
C VAL A 452 1.69 7.49 6.83
N ASP A 453 0.80 6.80 6.11
CA ASP A 453 -0.48 7.34 5.66
C ASP A 453 -1.63 6.46 6.17
N ASP A 454 -2.77 7.07 6.46
CA ASP A 454 -3.96 6.37 6.97
C ASP A 454 -4.97 6.16 5.84
N ILE A 455 -5.50 4.94 5.74
CA ILE A 455 -6.31 4.50 4.61
C ILE A 455 -7.59 3.84 5.11
N PRO A 456 -8.78 4.24 4.58
CA PRO A 456 -10.04 3.63 4.96
C PRO A 456 -10.21 2.24 4.31
N LEU A 457 -9.47 1.25 4.80
CA LEU A 457 -9.34 -0.08 4.18
C LEU A 457 -10.70 -0.77 3.95
N GLN A 458 -11.54 -0.83 4.98
CA GLN A 458 -12.88 -1.45 4.88
C GLN A 458 -13.71 -0.82 3.77
N GLU A 459 -13.75 0.51 3.70
CA GLU A 459 -14.55 1.21 2.71
C GLU A 459 -13.98 1.07 1.29
N LEU A 460 -12.65 1.10 1.16
CA LEU A 460 -11.96 0.84 -0.09
C LEU A 460 -12.30 -0.56 -0.60
N PHE A 461 -12.23 -1.57 0.26
CA PHE A 461 -12.58 -2.96 -0.04
C PHE A 461 -14.05 -3.10 -0.46
N GLU A 462 -14.99 -2.55 0.32
CA GLU A 462 -16.42 -2.61 0.05
C GLU A 462 -16.78 -1.98 -1.29
N HIS A 463 -16.24 -0.79 -1.57
CA HIS A 463 -16.57 -0.05 -2.78
C HIS A 463 -15.91 -0.62 -4.03
N SER A 464 -14.65 -1.06 -3.95
CA SER A 464 -13.86 -1.47 -5.13
C SER A 464 -14.01 -2.97 -5.46
N LEU A 465 -13.88 -3.85 -4.47
CA LEU A 465 -13.76 -5.29 -4.70
C LEU A 465 -15.09 -6.01 -4.51
N LEU A 466 -15.78 -5.73 -3.40
CA LEU A 466 -17.02 -6.43 -3.04
C LEU A 466 -18.16 -6.09 -4.01
N SER A 467 -18.26 -4.83 -4.45
CA SER A 467 -19.23 -4.40 -5.45
C SER A 467 -19.03 -5.11 -6.81
N LEU A 468 -17.77 -5.33 -7.21
CA LEU A 468 -17.40 -6.02 -8.44
C LEU A 468 -17.76 -7.51 -8.34
N LEU A 469 -17.45 -8.15 -7.21
CA LEU A 469 -17.82 -9.53 -6.92
C LEU A 469 -19.34 -9.71 -7.02
N GLN A 470 -20.11 -8.89 -6.32
CA GLN A 470 -21.58 -8.93 -6.35
C GLN A 470 -22.13 -8.77 -7.76
N THR A 471 -21.59 -7.83 -8.53
CA THR A 471 -22.05 -7.58 -9.91
C THR A 471 -21.82 -8.80 -10.79
N LYS A 472 -20.64 -9.43 -10.70
CA LYS A 472 -20.31 -10.63 -11.47
C LYS A 472 -21.13 -11.85 -11.01
N CYS A 473 -21.27 -12.09 -9.71
CA CYS A 473 -22.09 -13.18 -9.18
C CYS A 473 -23.57 -13.02 -9.55
N ASN A 474 -24.13 -11.81 -9.49
CA ASN A 474 -25.50 -11.54 -9.91
C ASN A 474 -25.70 -11.78 -11.41
N LYS A 475 -24.68 -11.55 -12.24
CA LYS A 475 -24.71 -11.88 -13.66
C LYS A 475 -24.70 -13.41 -13.88
N CYS A 476 -23.84 -14.12 -13.15
CA CYS A 476 -23.78 -15.58 -13.16
C CYS A 476 -25.14 -16.19 -12.72
N ASP A 477 -25.71 -15.72 -11.61
CA ASP A 477 -27.03 -16.16 -11.12
C ASP A 477 -28.12 -15.96 -12.19
N LYS A 478 -28.18 -14.79 -12.83
CA LYS A 478 -29.13 -14.54 -13.93
C LYS A 478 -28.94 -15.52 -15.11
N ASN A 479 -27.70 -15.84 -15.48
CA ASN A 479 -27.41 -16.80 -16.55
C ASN A 479 -27.90 -18.22 -16.17
N ILE A 480 -27.62 -18.65 -14.93
CA ILE A 480 -28.13 -19.91 -14.39
C ILE A 480 -29.64 -19.94 -14.46
N GLN A 481 -30.34 -18.92 -13.93
CA GLN A 481 -31.81 -18.86 -13.94
C GLN A 481 -32.40 -18.94 -15.36
N GLN A 482 -31.79 -18.27 -16.33
CA GLN A 482 -32.25 -18.29 -17.73
C GLN A 482 -32.11 -19.67 -18.36
N ARG A 483 -30.94 -20.32 -18.21
CA ARG A 483 -30.71 -21.67 -18.75
C ARG A 483 -31.56 -22.71 -18.05
N PHE A 484 -31.72 -22.56 -16.74
CA PHE A 484 -32.57 -23.41 -15.94
C PHE A 484 -34.03 -23.35 -16.37
N THR A 485 -34.57 -22.14 -16.56
CA THR A 485 -35.93 -21.94 -17.06
C THR A 485 -36.12 -22.58 -18.44
N LYS A 486 -35.10 -22.52 -19.32
CA LYS A 486 -35.16 -23.21 -20.62
C LYS A 486 -35.21 -24.73 -20.47
N ILE A 487 -34.44 -25.32 -19.56
CA ILE A 487 -34.47 -26.76 -19.29
C ILE A 487 -35.83 -27.17 -18.75
N VAL A 488 -36.35 -26.46 -17.74
CA VAL A 488 -37.66 -26.75 -17.14
C VAL A 488 -38.76 -26.66 -18.19
N ASN A 489 -38.83 -25.56 -18.95
CA ASN A 489 -39.82 -25.39 -20.00
C ASN A 489 -39.70 -26.49 -21.06
N GLY A 490 -38.46 -26.79 -21.49
CA GLY A 490 -38.19 -27.83 -22.46
C GLY A 490 -38.61 -29.23 -22.01
N VAL A 491 -38.44 -29.55 -20.72
CA VAL A 491 -38.93 -30.79 -20.12
C VAL A 491 -40.45 -30.79 -20.06
N THR A 492 -41.09 -29.68 -19.67
CA THR A 492 -42.56 -29.58 -19.62
C THR A 492 -43.22 -29.65 -20.99
N GLU A 493 -42.52 -29.34 -22.08
CA GLU A 493 -43.01 -29.48 -23.46
C GLU A 493 -42.91 -30.92 -24.01
N LEU A 494 -42.23 -31.83 -23.31
CA LEU A 494 -42.04 -33.21 -23.79
C LEU A 494 -43.38 -33.95 -23.94
N ASP A 495 -44.38 -33.67 -23.11
CA ASP A 495 -45.70 -34.29 -23.24
C ASP A 495 -46.40 -33.87 -24.53
N GLN A 496 -46.25 -32.61 -24.96
CA GLN A 496 -46.78 -32.11 -26.22
C GLN A 496 -46.08 -32.76 -27.42
N VAL A 497 -44.77 -32.95 -27.34
CA VAL A 497 -44.01 -33.66 -28.38
C VAL A 497 -44.52 -35.10 -28.51
N VAL A 498 -44.71 -35.78 -27.38
CA VAL A 498 -45.25 -37.13 -27.34
C VAL A 498 -46.67 -37.16 -27.90
N GLU A 499 -47.55 -36.26 -27.46
CA GLU A 499 -48.95 -36.16 -27.90
C GLU A 499 -49.07 -35.88 -29.41
N PHE A 500 -48.28 -34.96 -29.94
CA PHE A 500 -48.28 -34.61 -31.37
C PHE A 500 -47.85 -35.80 -32.26
N ASN A 501 -46.70 -36.43 -31.93
CA ASN A 501 -46.22 -37.57 -32.72
C ASN A 501 -47.18 -38.77 -32.64
N LEU A 502 -47.81 -38.95 -31.49
CA LEU A 502 -48.85 -39.96 -31.28
C LEU A 502 -50.07 -39.75 -32.15
N LYS A 503 -50.59 -38.52 -32.15
CA LYS A 503 -51.76 -38.18 -32.93
C LYS A 503 -51.48 -38.36 -34.42
N ALA A 504 -50.33 -37.89 -34.90
CA ALA A 504 -49.89 -38.10 -36.27
C ALA A 504 -49.82 -39.59 -36.64
N ALA A 505 -49.27 -40.45 -35.78
CA ALA A 505 -49.21 -41.89 -36.03
C ALA A 505 -50.59 -42.57 -36.02
N LEU A 506 -51.51 -42.11 -35.16
CA LEU A 506 -52.90 -42.58 -35.13
C LEU A 506 -53.72 -42.13 -36.35
N ASP A 507 -53.44 -40.94 -36.88
CA ASP A 507 -54.08 -40.39 -38.08
C ASP A 507 -53.64 -41.16 -39.34
N SER A 508 -52.34 -41.52 -39.45
CA SER A 508 -51.82 -42.40 -40.52
C SER A 508 -52.51 -43.78 -40.55
N LEU A 509 -52.92 -44.32 -39.38
CA LEU A 509 -53.68 -45.57 -39.32
C LEU A 509 -55.14 -45.43 -39.82
N GLN A 510 -55.68 -44.21 -39.94
CA GLN A 510 -57.02 -43.98 -40.49
C GLN A 510 -57.04 -43.94 -42.02
N GLU A 511 -55.93 -43.57 -42.66
CA GLU A 511 -55.82 -43.36 -44.11
C GLU A 511 -55.47 -44.64 -44.91
N GLN A 512 -55.53 -45.82 -44.28
CA GLN A 512 -55.17 -47.14 -44.87
C GLN A 512 -53.68 -47.31 -45.26
N GLU A 513 -52.77 -46.54 -44.65
CA GLU A 513 -51.33 -46.80 -44.79
C GLU A 513 -50.89 -48.09 -44.05
N GLU A 514 -49.79 -48.69 -44.50
CA GLU A 514 -49.21 -49.92 -43.92
C GLU A 514 -48.99 -49.77 -42.41
N SER A 515 -49.47 -50.76 -41.63
CA SER A 515 -49.34 -50.80 -40.16
C SER A 515 -47.89 -50.65 -39.67
N ALA A 516 -46.92 -51.03 -40.50
CA ALA A 516 -45.49 -50.86 -40.24
C ALA A 516 -45.04 -49.38 -40.19
N LEU A 517 -45.57 -48.52 -41.06
CA LEU A 517 -45.22 -47.09 -41.13
C LEU A 517 -45.69 -46.33 -39.89
N ALA A 518 -46.89 -46.65 -39.38
CA ALA A 518 -47.42 -46.01 -38.17
C ALA A 518 -46.60 -46.36 -36.91
N ILE A 519 -46.16 -47.62 -36.78
CA ILE A 519 -45.28 -48.07 -35.70
C ILE A 519 -43.93 -47.34 -35.79
N GLN A 520 -43.40 -47.20 -37.01
CA GLN A 520 -42.15 -46.48 -37.26
C GLN A 520 -42.26 -44.99 -36.88
N HIS A 521 -43.28 -44.28 -37.35
CA HIS A 521 -43.50 -42.87 -37.07
C HIS A 521 -43.62 -42.58 -35.57
N PHE A 522 -44.30 -43.48 -34.84
CA PHE A 522 -44.45 -43.37 -33.40
C PHE A 522 -43.12 -43.63 -32.66
N ASN A 523 -42.40 -44.70 -33.00
CA ASN A 523 -41.10 -45.02 -32.39
C ASN A 523 -40.08 -43.91 -32.65
N ASP A 524 -40.07 -43.34 -33.85
CA ASP A 524 -39.23 -42.18 -34.18
C ASP A 524 -39.64 -40.95 -33.37
N GLY A 525 -40.93 -40.74 -33.13
CA GLY A 525 -41.45 -39.71 -32.23
C GLY A 525 -40.95 -39.85 -30.79
N LEU A 526 -41.04 -41.04 -30.21
CA LEU A 526 -40.53 -41.31 -28.86
C LEU A 526 -39.01 -41.21 -28.77
N LYS A 527 -38.28 -41.72 -29.77
CA LYS A 527 -36.82 -41.55 -29.84
C LYS A 527 -36.44 -40.08 -29.86
N ARG A 528 -37.11 -39.25 -30.68
CA ARG A 528 -36.89 -37.79 -30.69
C ARG A 528 -37.18 -37.14 -29.33
N ALA A 529 -38.24 -37.56 -28.64
CA ALA A 529 -38.56 -37.03 -27.30
C ALA A 529 -37.48 -37.44 -26.26
N ARG A 530 -37.03 -38.69 -26.31
CA ARG A 530 -35.95 -39.21 -25.47
C ARG A 530 -34.63 -38.49 -25.75
N GLU A 531 -34.26 -38.32 -27.02
CA GLU A 531 -33.06 -37.57 -27.44
C GLU A 531 -33.09 -36.12 -26.93
N ARG A 532 -34.26 -35.46 -26.96
CA ARG A 532 -34.42 -34.12 -26.36
C ARG A 532 -34.20 -34.14 -24.84
N LEU A 533 -34.77 -35.13 -24.14
CA LEU A 533 -34.57 -35.30 -22.70
C LEU A 533 -33.10 -35.53 -22.34
N GLN A 534 -32.40 -36.40 -23.09
CA GLN A 534 -30.97 -36.61 -22.94
C GLN A 534 -30.16 -35.34 -23.23
N GLY A 535 -30.60 -34.54 -24.21
CA GLY A 535 -30.08 -33.19 -24.44
C GLY A 535 -30.20 -32.29 -23.20
N TYR A 536 -31.34 -32.31 -22.51
CA TYR A 536 -31.54 -31.56 -21.27
C TYR A 536 -30.73 -32.11 -20.08
N GLN A 537 -30.55 -33.42 -19.98
CA GLN A 537 -29.64 -34.02 -18.99
C GLN A 537 -28.20 -33.55 -19.20
N ASN A 538 -27.71 -33.61 -20.44
CA ASN A 538 -26.38 -33.14 -20.81
C ASN A 538 -26.22 -31.64 -20.56
N GLU A 539 -27.24 -30.83 -20.90
CA GLU A 539 -27.22 -29.38 -20.61
C GLU A 539 -27.21 -29.10 -19.10
N THR A 540 -27.83 -29.95 -18.27
CA THR A 540 -27.79 -29.81 -16.80
C THR A 540 -26.38 -30.05 -16.25
N VAL A 541 -25.70 -31.12 -16.70
CA VAL A 541 -24.30 -31.41 -16.32
C VAL A 541 -23.35 -30.32 -16.83
N ARG A 542 -23.61 -29.84 -18.05
CA ARG A 542 -22.87 -28.73 -18.64
C ARG A 542 -23.06 -27.44 -17.86
N LEU A 543 -24.29 -27.14 -17.44
CA LEU A 543 -24.61 -25.98 -16.60
C LEU A 543 -23.86 -26.06 -15.26
N GLU A 544 -23.81 -27.21 -14.60
CA GLU A 544 -23.02 -27.42 -13.38
C GLU A 544 -21.53 -27.10 -13.61
N THR A 545 -20.95 -27.65 -14.67
CA THR A 545 -19.53 -27.50 -14.99
C THR A 545 -19.18 -26.06 -15.40
N GLU A 546 -19.98 -25.44 -16.26
CA GLU A 546 -19.78 -24.05 -16.70
C GLU A 546 -19.98 -23.06 -15.55
N THR A 547 -20.98 -23.27 -14.69
CA THR A 547 -21.20 -22.45 -13.50
C THR A 547 -20.03 -22.56 -12.52
N SER A 548 -19.54 -23.78 -12.31
CA SER A 548 -18.40 -24.00 -11.42
C SER A 548 -17.15 -23.27 -11.92
N ARG A 549 -16.91 -23.30 -13.24
CA ARG A 549 -15.82 -22.55 -13.88
C ARG A 549 -16.01 -21.04 -13.79
N GLU A 550 -17.21 -20.53 -14.07
CA GLU A 550 -17.49 -19.09 -13.99
C GLU A 550 -17.33 -18.58 -12.56
N LEU A 551 -17.81 -19.32 -11.55
CA LEU A 551 -17.61 -18.98 -10.14
C LEU A 551 -16.15 -19.06 -9.71
N PHE A 552 -15.39 -20.03 -10.23
CA PHE A 552 -13.95 -20.09 -10.02
C PHE A 552 -13.27 -18.82 -10.53
N GLU A 553 -13.49 -18.45 -11.80
CA GLU A 553 -12.89 -17.26 -12.40
C GLU A 553 -13.26 -15.98 -11.63
N ILE A 554 -14.51 -15.87 -11.18
CA ILE A 554 -14.96 -14.75 -10.35
C ILE A 554 -14.23 -14.73 -9.00
N SER A 555 -14.16 -15.87 -8.32
CA SER A 555 -13.50 -16.00 -7.00
C SER A 555 -12.01 -15.74 -7.10
N HIS A 556 -11.36 -16.31 -8.11
CA HIS A 556 -9.93 -16.14 -8.40
C HIS A 556 -9.58 -14.68 -8.67
N GLN A 557 -10.33 -14.03 -9.56
CA GLN A 557 -10.13 -12.60 -9.85
C GLN A 557 -10.32 -11.75 -8.59
N PHE A 558 -11.30 -12.08 -7.75
CA PHE A 558 -11.50 -11.40 -6.48
C PHE A 558 -10.32 -11.61 -5.54
N ILE A 559 -9.90 -12.85 -5.28
CA ILE A 559 -8.76 -13.18 -4.42
C ILE A 559 -7.48 -12.51 -4.91
N SER A 560 -7.23 -12.53 -6.22
CA SER A 560 -6.12 -11.83 -6.86
C SER A 560 -6.20 -10.32 -6.64
N SER A 561 -7.39 -9.73 -6.77
CA SER A 561 -7.57 -8.29 -6.52
C SER A 561 -7.39 -7.93 -5.03
N VAL A 562 -7.75 -8.83 -4.11
CA VAL A 562 -7.42 -8.68 -2.68
C VAL A 562 -5.91 -8.80 -2.46
N GLN A 563 -5.22 -9.66 -3.23
CA GLN A 563 -3.78 -9.78 -3.14
C GLN A 563 -3.07 -8.52 -3.61
N GLU A 564 -3.59 -7.88 -4.65
CA GLU A 564 -3.12 -6.58 -5.13
C GLU A 564 -3.27 -5.47 -4.06
N LEU A 565 -4.21 -5.59 -3.11
CA LEU A 565 -4.32 -4.65 -1.99
C LEU A 565 -3.19 -4.76 -0.97
N LEU A 566 -2.41 -5.85 -0.98
CA LEU A 566 -1.24 -6.00 -0.11
C LEU A 566 -0.03 -5.23 -0.68
N ASP A 567 -0.15 -4.71 -1.89
CA ASP A 567 0.85 -3.81 -2.47
C ASP A 567 0.49 -2.36 -2.09
N ASP A 568 1.35 -1.74 -1.29
CA ASP A 568 1.20 -0.36 -0.81
C ASP A 568 0.95 0.63 -1.96
N GLU A 569 1.60 0.45 -3.11
CA GLU A 569 1.46 1.35 -4.27
C GLU A 569 0.05 1.24 -4.86
N LYS A 570 -0.46 0.01 -4.97
CA LYS A 570 -1.78 -0.25 -5.54
C LYS A 570 -2.90 0.20 -4.60
N LEU A 571 -2.70 0.01 -3.30
CA LEU A 571 -3.64 0.44 -2.28
C LEU A 571 -3.74 1.98 -2.24
N LEU A 572 -2.62 2.70 -2.45
CA LEU A 572 -2.63 4.15 -2.64
C LEU A 572 -3.40 4.57 -3.91
N GLU A 573 -3.22 3.86 -5.03
CA GLU A 573 -3.95 4.11 -6.27
C GLU A 573 -5.48 3.99 -6.04
N LEU A 574 -5.90 2.93 -5.36
CA LEU A 574 -7.31 2.67 -5.07
C LEU A 574 -7.89 3.68 -4.08
N LYS A 575 -7.11 4.18 -3.12
CA LYS A 575 -7.51 5.32 -2.27
C LYS A 575 -7.81 6.55 -3.11
N ILE A 576 -6.97 6.88 -4.10
CA ILE A 576 -7.20 8.01 -5.01
C ILE A 576 -8.50 7.79 -5.80
N GLN A 577 -8.73 6.58 -6.30
CA GLN A 577 -9.97 6.24 -7.01
C GLN A 577 -11.22 6.38 -6.12
N LEU A 578 -11.17 5.88 -4.88
CA LEU A 578 -12.24 6.04 -3.89
C LEU A 578 -12.52 7.52 -3.59
N MET A 579 -11.48 8.33 -3.41
CA MET A 579 -11.64 9.77 -3.19
C MET A 579 -12.30 10.47 -4.38
N ARG A 580 -11.98 10.07 -5.61
CA ARG A 580 -12.63 10.57 -6.84
C ARG A 580 -14.11 10.18 -6.90
N ALA A 581 -14.43 8.91 -6.59
CA ALA A 581 -15.81 8.43 -6.55
C ALA A 581 -16.65 9.22 -5.52
N LYS A 582 -16.12 9.40 -4.30
CA LYS A 582 -16.75 10.23 -3.27
C LYS A 582 -16.91 11.68 -3.66
N ALA A 583 -15.91 12.27 -4.31
CA ALA A 583 -16.01 13.65 -4.79
C ALA A 583 -17.15 13.78 -5.80
N GLU A 584 -17.35 12.79 -6.67
CA GLU A 584 -18.46 12.77 -7.61
C GLU A 584 -19.83 12.63 -6.91
N GLU A 585 -19.96 11.74 -5.93
CA GLU A 585 -21.18 11.58 -5.14
C GLU A 585 -21.53 12.85 -4.34
N LYS A 586 -20.54 13.40 -3.62
CA LYS A 586 -20.70 14.67 -2.88
C LYS A 586 -21.02 15.83 -3.81
N PHE A 587 -20.46 15.86 -5.03
CA PHE A 587 -20.81 16.85 -6.03
C PHE A 587 -22.26 16.70 -6.51
N ARG A 588 -22.77 15.48 -6.69
CA ARG A 588 -24.19 15.23 -7.04
C ARG A 588 -25.14 15.66 -5.92
N GLU A 589 -24.82 15.33 -4.67
CA GLU A 589 -25.61 15.77 -3.51
C GLU A 589 -25.56 17.29 -3.30
N SER A 590 -24.37 17.88 -3.44
CA SER A 590 -24.17 19.33 -3.33
C SER A 590 -24.82 20.08 -4.47
N ARG A 591 -24.86 19.52 -5.68
CA ARG A 591 -25.62 20.06 -6.81
C ARG A 591 -27.11 20.07 -6.51
N ARG A 592 -27.65 19.04 -5.85
CA ARG A 592 -29.07 19.00 -5.43
C ARG A 592 -29.38 20.07 -4.39
N LYS A 593 -28.55 20.18 -3.35
CA LYS A 593 -28.67 21.21 -2.29
C LYS A 593 -28.44 22.62 -2.82
N ALA A 594 -27.50 22.81 -3.75
CA ALA A 594 -27.27 24.08 -4.43
C ALA A 594 -28.45 24.44 -5.34
N TRP A 595 -29.06 23.47 -6.04
CA TRP A 595 -30.28 23.72 -6.81
C TRP A 595 -31.42 24.17 -5.90
N GLU A 596 -31.63 23.50 -4.77
CA GLU A 596 -32.63 23.90 -3.78
C GLU A 596 -32.33 25.30 -3.21
N PHE A 597 -31.08 25.58 -2.82
CA PHE A 597 -30.67 26.90 -2.34
C PHE A 597 -30.84 27.99 -3.40
N ILE A 598 -30.47 27.73 -4.64
CA ILE A 598 -30.67 28.64 -5.78
C ILE A 598 -32.17 28.88 -6.00
N LYS A 599 -33.02 27.85 -5.93
CA LYS A 599 -34.48 27.96 -6.07
C LYS A 599 -35.11 28.85 -5.00
N TYR A 600 -34.57 28.87 -3.78
CA TYR A 600 -35.09 29.68 -2.67
C TYR A 600 -34.39 31.05 -2.52
N ALA A 601 -33.14 31.20 -2.97
CA ALA A 601 -32.37 32.45 -2.88
C ALA A 601 -32.61 33.39 -4.07
N LEU A 602 -32.97 32.86 -5.26
CA LEU A 602 -33.25 33.65 -6.47
C LEU A 602 -34.28 34.76 -6.24
N PRO A 603 -35.44 34.53 -5.58
CA PRO A 603 -36.46 35.55 -5.42
C PRO A 603 -36.05 36.71 -4.51
N ARG A 604 -35.20 36.45 -3.50
CA ARG A 604 -34.72 37.47 -2.54
C ARG A 604 -33.53 38.26 -3.11
N ALA A 605 -32.68 37.61 -3.89
CA ALA A 605 -31.60 38.28 -4.61
C ALA A 605 -32.14 39.17 -5.75
N TRP A 606 -33.26 38.79 -6.39
CA TRP A 606 -33.87 39.52 -7.52
C TRP A 606 -34.23 40.97 -7.20
N GLN A 607 -34.61 41.29 -5.96
CA GLN A 607 -34.91 42.67 -5.55
C GLN A 607 -33.66 43.54 -5.36
N ARG A 608 -32.54 42.97 -4.88
CA ARG A 608 -31.25 43.68 -4.78
C ARG A 608 -30.54 43.81 -6.14
N ILE A 609 -30.69 42.80 -6.98
CA ILE A 609 -30.20 42.82 -8.37
C ILE A 609 -30.96 43.88 -9.19
N ARG A 610 -32.26 44.11 -8.94
CA ARG A 610 -33.05 45.13 -9.62
C ARG A 610 -32.57 46.56 -9.35
N SER A 611 -32.09 46.87 -8.15
CA SER A 611 -31.52 48.20 -7.84
C SER A 611 -30.13 48.42 -8.44
N PHE A 612 -29.33 47.36 -8.53
CA PHE A 612 -28.00 47.41 -9.20
C PHE A 612 -28.12 47.42 -10.73
N ALA A 613 -29.07 46.68 -11.28
CA ALA A 613 -29.34 46.60 -12.71
C ALA A 613 -29.80 47.93 -13.30
N LYS A 614 -30.47 48.80 -12.54
CA LYS A 614 -30.91 50.12 -13.04
C LYS A 614 -29.73 51.05 -13.33
N GLY A 615 -28.68 51.01 -12.50
CA GLY A 615 -27.44 51.77 -12.72
C GLY A 615 -26.57 51.21 -13.85
N ILE A 616 -26.56 49.89 -14.03
CA ILE A 616 -25.80 49.23 -15.11
C ILE A 616 -26.54 49.33 -16.45
N TYR A 617 -27.87 49.33 -16.47
CA TYR A 617 -28.68 49.44 -17.70
C TYR A 617 -28.54 50.80 -18.40
N GLU A 618 -28.37 51.89 -17.64
CA GLU A 618 -28.13 53.24 -18.20
C GLU A 618 -26.70 53.39 -18.79
N GLN A 619 -25.71 52.66 -18.26
CA GLN A 619 -24.36 52.58 -18.84
C GLN A 619 -24.29 51.60 -20.02
N TYR A 620 -25.03 50.49 -19.96
CA TYR A 620 -25.10 49.49 -21.02
C TYR A 620 -25.80 50.01 -22.29
N LEU A 621 -26.83 50.86 -22.17
CA LEU A 621 -27.48 51.50 -23.34
C LEU A 621 -26.59 52.53 -24.06
N ARG A 622 -25.57 53.09 -23.39
CA ARG A 622 -24.57 53.96 -24.04
C ARG A 622 -23.49 53.19 -24.79
N ILE A 623 -23.16 51.97 -24.34
CA ILE A 623 -22.15 51.11 -24.97
C ILE A 623 -22.78 50.21 -26.05
N GLY A 624 -24.02 49.75 -25.86
CA GLY A 624 -24.76 48.92 -26.81
C GLY A 624 -25.19 49.64 -28.10
N LYS A 625 -25.32 50.98 -28.11
CA LYS A 625 -25.48 51.76 -29.35
C LYS A 625 -24.18 51.91 -30.15
N PHE A 626 -23.04 51.51 -29.59
CA PHE A 626 -21.73 51.60 -30.24
C PHE A 626 -21.18 50.24 -30.69
N THR A 627 -21.68 49.10 -30.16
CA THR A 627 -21.07 47.79 -30.44
C THR A 627 -22.03 46.68 -30.89
N GLY A 628 -23.33 46.95 -31.03
CA GLY A 628 -24.24 46.15 -31.86
C GLY A 628 -24.34 44.64 -31.55
N LEU A 629 -24.00 44.19 -30.35
CA LEU A 629 -23.90 42.76 -30.05
C LEU A 629 -24.62 42.40 -28.77
N VAL A 630 -25.91 42.08 -28.93
CA VAL A 630 -26.60 41.15 -28.05
C VAL A 630 -27.42 40.19 -28.89
N THR A 631 -27.12 38.89 -28.78
CA THR A 631 -28.09 37.87 -28.36
C THR A 631 -27.42 36.50 -28.17
N THR A 632 -28.04 35.73 -27.30
CA THR A 632 -27.55 34.61 -26.50
C THR A 632 -27.99 33.23 -27.01
N SER A 633 -27.12 32.24 -26.77
CA SER A 633 -27.41 30.91 -26.20
C SER A 633 -28.22 29.84 -26.99
N THR A 634 -27.85 28.58 -26.71
CA THR A 634 -28.56 27.31 -26.93
C THR A 634 -28.57 26.65 -28.32
N ALA A 635 -27.41 26.50 -28.97
CA ALA A 635 -27.19 25.45 -29.98
C ALA A 635 -25.74 24.89 -29.96
N THR A 636 -25.15 24.85 -28.77
CA THR A 636 -23.69 24.95 -28.54
C THR A 636 -22.83 23.73 -28.89
N LYS A 637 -23.38 22.59 -29.32
CA LYS A 637 -22.55 21.44 -29.78
C LYS A 637 -22.55 21.29 -31.31
N GLU A 638 -23.71 21.43 -31.93
CA GLU A 638 -23.84 21.44 -33.39
C GLU A 638 -23.34 22.76 -33.98
N GLN A 639 -23.56 23.87 -33.27
CA GLN A 639 -22.88 25.13 -33.54
C GLN A 639 -21.38 25.04 -33.28
N LEU A 640 -20.86 24.23 -32.35
CA LEU A 640 -19.41 24.14 -32.18
C LEU A 640 -18.77 23.51 -33.42
N PHE A 641 -19.34 22.42 -33.93
CA PHE A 641 -18.85 21.77 -35.14
C PHE A 641 -19.03 22.63 -36.40
N ARG A 642 -20.19 23.32 -36.54
CA ARG A 642 -20.38 24.30 -37.62
C ARG A 642 -19.48 25.52 -37.45
N PHE A 643 -19.30 26.04 -36.24
CA PHE A 643 -18.43 27.17 -35.93
C PHE A 643 -16.96 26.82 -36.19
N LEU A 644 -16.48 25.63 -35.82
CA LEU A 644 -15.10 25.25 -36.10
C LEU A 644 -14.84 25.12 -37.61
N THR A 645 -15.82 24.59 -38.36
CA THR A 645 -15.75 24.47 -39.82
C THR A 645 -15.88 25.83 -40.52
N GLU A 646 -16.89 26.64 -40.14
CA GLU A 646 -17.08 28.00 -40.65
C GLU A 646 -15.93 28.92 -40.23
N THR A 647 -15.38 28.79 -39.03
CA THR A 647 -14.23 29.59 -38.57
C THR A 647 -13.00 29.25 -39.39
N ARG A 648 -12.76 27.98 -39.73
CA ARG A 648 -11.69 27.62 -40.68
C ARG A 648 -11.92 28.22 -42.07
N GLN A 649 -13.15 28.18 -42.59
CA GLN A 649 -13.49 28.77 -43.88
C GLN A 649 -13.40 30.31 -43.86
N ARG A 650 -13.85 30.95 -42.78
CA ARG A 650 -13.77 32.41 -42.58
C ARG A 650 -12.32 32.85 -42.40
N ILE A 651 -11.52 32.12 -41.61
CA ILE A 651 -10.07 32.34 -41.50
C ILE A 651 -9.41 32.20 -42.88
N ALA A 652 -9.76 31.16 -43.66
CA ALA A 652 -9.23 31.00 -45.02
C ALA A 652 -9.71 32.09 -46.00
N ALA A 653 -10.83 32.75 -45.73
CA ALA A 653 -11.36 33.87 -46.51
C ALA A 653 -10.84 35.24 -46.04
N LEU A 654 -10.20 35.34 -44.86
CA LEU A 654 -9.56 36.58 -44.42
C LEU A 654 -8.36 36.91 -45.33
N PRO A 655 -8.02 38.19 -45.53
CA PRO A 655 -6.79 38.56 -46.20
C PRO A 655 -5.57 37.89 -45.53
N PHE A 656 -4.59 37.47 -46.33
CA PHE A 656 -3.44 36.66 -45.92
C PHE A 656 -2.77 37.12 -44.60
N ILE A 657 -2.69 38.43 -44.36
CA ILE A 657 -2.08 39.01 -43.15
C ILE A 657 -2.84 38.64 -41.87
N TYR A 658 -4.18 38.61 -41.90
CA TYR A 658 -5.01 38.27 -40.75
C TYR A 658 -5.08 36.77 -40.51
N GLN A 659 -4.92 35.94 -41.55
CA GLN A 659 -4.85 34.48 -41.39
C GLN A 659 -3.72 34.09 -40.44
N ARG A 660 -2.58 34.79 -40.53
CA ARG A 660 -1.41 34.56 -39.67
C ARG A 660 -1.68 34.80 -38.19
N LEU A 661 -2.66 35.65 -37.81
CA LEU A 661 -3.03 35.88 -36.41
C LEU A 661 -3.78 34.70 -35.79
N PHE A 662 -4.35 33.81 -36.62
CA PHE A 662 -5.14 32.67 -36.18
C PHE A 662 -4.45 31.32 -36.49
N GLU A 663 -3.20 31.34 -36.97
CA GLU A 663 -2.38 30.14 -37.08
C GLU A 663 -1.99 29.65 -35.68
N ASN A 664 -2.10 28.34 -35.45
CA ASN A 664 -1.64 27.72 -34.20
C ASN A 664 -0.11 27.56 -34.22
N LYS A 665 0.59 28.69 -34.35
CA LYS A 665 2.05 28.80 -34.29
C LYS A 665 2.44 29.76 -33.16
N PRO A 666 3.62 29.58 -32.56
CA PRO A 666 4.13 30.52 -31.58
C PRO A 666 4.18 31.95 -32.14
N LEU A 667 3.85 32.96 -31.32
CA LEU A 667 3.90 34.36 -31.74
C LEU A 667 5.36 34.80 -31.84
N ASN A 668 5.67 35.57 -32.88
CA ASN A 668 7.00 36.16 -33.09
C ASN A 668 7.03 37.67 -32.84
N ASP A 669 5.88 38.36 -32.90
CA ASP A 669 5.76 39.81 -32.69
C ASP A 669 5.33 40.09 -31.24
N GLU A 670 6.18 40.79 -30.50
CA GLU A 670 5.96 41.20 -29.10
C GLU A 670 4.66 42.00 -28.93
N ARG A 671 4.23 42.76 -29.95
CA ARG A 671 3.02 43.58 -29.90
C ARG A 671 1.73 42.75 -29.81
N LEU A 672 1.81 41.47 -30.16
CA LEU A 672 0.69 40.52 -30.08
C LEU A 672 0.73 39.68 -28.79
N PHE A 673 1.77 39.82 -27.98
CA PHE A 673 1.94 39.12 -26.71
C PHE A 673 1.35 39.96 -25.57
N ALA A 674 0.21 39.51 -25.01
CA ALA A 674 -0.49 40.22 -23.95
C ALA A 674 -0.96 39.25 -22.84
N GLY A 675 -0.98 39.71 -21.59
CA GLY A 675 -1.62 39.01 -20.47
C GLY A 675 -0.77 37.91 -19.82
N ARG A 676 0.56 37.96 -19.98
CA ARG A 676 1.54 37.02 -19.40
C ARG A 676 2.65 37.70 -18.62
N GLU A 677 2.41 38.94 -18.18
CA GLU A 677 3.40 39.76 -17.48
C GLU A 677 3.80 39.12 -16.15
N LYS A 678 2.84 38.51 -15.45
CA LYS A 678 3.09 37.79 -14.19
C LYS A 678 4.02 36.59 -14.37
N GLU A 679 3.77 35.78 -15.40
CA GLU A 679 4.59 34.61 -15.71
C GLU A 679 6.01 35.03 -16.11
N MET A 680 6.15 36.12 -16.86
CA MET A 680 7.47 36.71 -17.18
C MET A 680 8.20 37.23 -15.94
N ASP A 681 7.49 37.87 -15.01
CA ASP A 681 8.07 38.33 -13.74
C ASP A 681 8.57 37.17 -12.88
N ILE A 682 7.86 36.03 -12.87
CA ILE A 682 8.29 34.81 -12.16
C ILE A 682 9.58 34.26 -12.79
N LEU A 683 9.62 34.06 -14.11
CA LEU A 683 10.83 33.56 -14.79
C LEU A 683 12.05 34.45 -14.53
N LYS A 684 11.83 35.77 -14.45
CA LYS A 684 12.88 36.74 -14.12
C LYS A 684 13.34 36.64 -12.67
N SER A 685 12.42 36.39 -11.74
CA SER A 685 12.74 36.17 -10.32
C SER A 685 13.53 34.88 -10.16
N ASP A 686 13.09 33.79 -10.78
CA ASP A 686 13.72 32.47 -10.67
C ASP A 686 15.16 32.50 -11.20
N LEU A 687 15.40 33.13 -12.36
CA LEU A 687 16.75 33.31 -12.89
C LEU A 687 17.64 34.11 -11.92
N LYS A 688 17.10 35.17 -11.31
CA LYS A 688 17.85 36.00 -10.35
C LYS A 688 18.21 35.22 -9.09
N ASP A 689 17.31 34.38 -8.61
CA ASP A 689 17.56 33.53 -7.45
C ASP A 689 18.63 32.47 -7.77
N TRP A 690 18.54 31.83 -8.93
CA TRP A 690 19.58 30.92 -9.42
C TRP A 690 20.95 31.60 -9.55
N ASP A 691 20.99 32.82 -10.08
CA ASP A 691 22.24 33.58 -10.19
C ASP A 691 22.83 33.91 -8.82
N SER A 692 21.96 34.10 -7.81
CA SER A 692 22.31 34.37 -6.40
C SER A 692 22.62 33.11 -5.58
N GLU A 693 23.02 32.02 -6.21
CA GLU A 693 23.34 30.71 -5.59
C GLU A 693 22.18 30.04 -4.86
N ARG A 694 20.93 30.48 -5.08
CA ARG A 694 19.72 29.73 -4.71
C ARG A 694 19.33 28.85 -5.88
N PHE A 695 20.13 27.82 -6.12
CA PHE A 695 20.02 26.95 -7.28
C PHE A 695 18.61 26.36 -7.40
N MET A 696 17.95 26.65 -8.52
CA MET A 696 16.60 26.20 -8.83
C MET A 696 16.46 25.92 -10.32
N SER A 697 15.48 25.10 -10.66
CA SER A 697 15.05 24.83 -12.03
C SER A 697 13.56 25.16 -12.15
N THR A 698 13.13 25.63 -13.32
CA THR A 698 11.75 26.09 -13.52
C THR A 698 11.04 25.22 -14.55
N VAL A 699 9.80 24.83 -14.24
CA VAL A 699 8.95 24.06 -15.17
C VAL A 699 7.74 24.88 -15.54
N ILE A 700 7.47 25.00 -16.84
CA ILE A 700 6.31 25.68 -17.41
C ILE A 700 5.26 24.65 -17.83
N ILE A 701 4.11 24.69 -17.17
CA ILE A 701 3.01 23.75 -17.38
C ILE A 701 1.82 24.49 -17.97
N GLY A 702 1.13 23.88 -18.93
CA GLY A 702 -0.07 24.48 -19.50
C GLY A 702 -0.73 23.60 -20.55
N GLU A 703 -1.94 23.96 -20.96
CA GLU A 703 -2.63 23.24 -22.03
C GLU A 703 -1.97 23.46 -23.40
N LYS A 704 -2.21 22.53 -24.34
CA LYS A 704 -1.75 22.68 -25.72
C LYS A 704 -2.40 23.91 -26.34
N GLY A 705 -1.60 24.81 -26.90
CA GLY A 705 -2.07 26.10 -27.40
C GLY A 705 -2.15 27.21 -26.34
N GLY A 706 -1.81 26.92 -25.07
CA GLY A 706 -1.80 27.92 -23.98
C GLY A 706 -0.68 28.97 -24.06
N GLY A 707 0.16 28.94 -25.10
CA GLY A 707 1.20 29.93 -25.34
C GLY A 707 2.55 29.69 -24.65
N ARG A 708 2.84 28.49 -24.14
CA ARG A 708 4.11 28.19 -23.44
C ARG A 708 5.35 28.40 -24.31
N THR A 709 5.33 27.89 -25.55
CA THR A 709 6.45 28.07 -26.49
C THR A 709 6.62 29.55 -26.85
N THR A 710 5.52 30.28 -26.99
CA THR A 710 5.56 31.75 -27.17
C THR A 710 6.19 32.44 -25.96
N LEU A 711 5.77 32.11 -24.74
CA LEU A 711 6.35 32.63 -23.50
C LEU A 711 7.85 32.35 -23.41
N LEU A 712 8.29 31.13 -23.72
CA LEU A 712 9.70 30.75 -23.73
C LEU A 712 10.51 31.51 -24.78
N ASN A 713 9.95 31.73 -25.97
CA ASN A 713 10.62 32.52 -27.01
C ASN A 713 10.84 33.98 -26.58
N PHE A 714 9.92 34.55 -25.80
CA PHE A 714 10.09 35.90 -25.25
C PHE A 714 11.03 35.91 -24.05
N ALA A 715 10.94 34.93 -23.14
CA ALA A 715 11.88 34.76 -22.04
C ALA A 715 13.33 34.60 -22.54
N GLU A 716 13.53 33.83 -23.61
CA GLU A 716 14.82 33.68 -24.29
C GLU A 716 15.41 35.02 -24.74
N LYS A 717 14.60 35.88 -25.36
CA LYS A 717 15.04 37.20 -25.87
C LYS A 717 15.23 38.25 -24.78
N GLU A 718 14.35 38.26 -23.77
CA GLU A 718 14.27 39.36 -22.81
C GLU A 718 14.97 39.06 -21.48
N ILE A 719 14.80 37.84 -20.96
CA ILE A 719 15.20 37.43 -19.62
C ILE A 719 16.57 36.73 -19.67
N TYR A 720 16.75 35.76 -20.56
CA TYR A 720 17.93 34.87 -20.56
C TYR A 720 19.13 35.39 -21.37
N LYS A 721 19.01 36.54 -22.03
CA LYS A 721 20.00 37.12 -22.97
C LYS A 721 21.42 37.32 -22.44
N LEU A 722 21.62 37.28 -21.11
CA LEU A 722 22.94 37.46 -20.48
C LEU A 722 23.75 36.16 -20.37
N TYR A 723 23.14 35.01 -20.63
CA TYR A 723 23.77 33.69 -20.53
C TYR A 723 23.79 32.99 -21.88
N PRO A 724 24.72 32.04 -22.12
CA PRO A 724 24.60 31.12 -23.24
C PRO A 724 23.30 30.34 -23.12
N ILE A 725 22.47 30.36 -24.17
CA ILE A 725 21.19 29.67 -24.20
C ILE A 725 21.32 28.42 -25.07
N LYS A 726 20.98 27.27 -24.48
CA LYS A 726 20.86 25.98 -25.16
C LYS A 726 19.39 25.61 -25.18
N LYS A 727 18.82 25.30 -26.35
CA LYS A 727 17.39 25.02 -26.48
C LYS A 727 17.14 23.76 -27.32
N ILE A 728 16.29 22.89 -26.80
CA ILE A 728 15.78 21.72 -27.53
C ILE A 728 14.26 21.62 -27.41
N VAL A 729 13.63 21.16 -28.49
CA VAL A 729 12.21 20.80 -28.51
C VAL A 729 12.12 19.31 -28.83
N LEU A 730 11.51 18.54 -27.93
CA LEU A 730 11.24 17.13 -28.16
C LEU A 730 9.98 17.00 -29.01
N GLU A 731 10.12 16.75 -30.30
CA GLU A 731 8.99 16.60 -31.23
C GLU A 731 8.45 15.17 -31.24
N GLU A 732 9.33 14.19 -30.99
CA GLU A 732 9.03 12.76 -30.98
C GLU A 732 9.32 12.15 -29.61
N THR A 733 8.73 10.97 -29.35
CA THR A 733 8.97 10.25 -28.11
C THR A 733 10.38 9.69 -28.06
N VAL A 734 11.16 10.12 -27.07
CA VAL A 734 12.52 9.68 -26.79
C VAL A 734 12.51 9.15 -25.38
N TYR A 735 12.47 7.82 -25.18
CA TYR A 735 12.29 7.22 -23.84
C TYR A 735 13.46 6.33 -23.42
N THR A 736 14.52 6.25 -24.22
CA THR A 736 15.74 5.51 -23.90
C THR A 736 16.95 6.44 -23.88
N GLU A 737 17.92 6.12 -23.03
CA GLU A 737 19.15 6.89 -22.90
C GLU A 737 19.93 6.97 -24.22
N ALA A 738 20.05 5.85 -24.93
CA ALA A 738 20.72 5.80 -26.22
C ALA A 738 20.10 6.74 -27.27
N ALA A 739 18.77 6.95 -27.24
CA ALA A 739 18.09 7.87 -28.13
C ALA A 739 18.21 9.34 -27.68
N PHE A 740 18.41 9.58 -26.38
CA PHE A 740 18.52 10.92 -25.81
C PHE A 740 19.96 11.50 -25.88
N MET A 741 20.99 10.66 -25.76
CA MET A 741 22.39 11.11 -25.79
C MET A 741 22.77 11.92 -27.04
N PRO A 742 22.36 11.55 -28.27
CA PRO A 742 22.61 12.38 -29.47
C PRO A 742 22.03 13.79 -29.37
N LEU A 743 20.88 13.93 -28.71
CA LEU A 743 20.23 15.23 -28.48
C LEU A 743 21.01 16.09 -27.49
N LEU A 744 21.54 15.47 -26.42
CA LEU A 744 22.42 16.14 -25.46
C LEU A 744 23.73 16.60 -26.10
N HIS A 745 24.39 15.77 -26.91
CA HIS A 745 25.60 16.19 -27.63
C HIS A 745 25.34 17.29 -28.65
N LYS A 746 24.15 17.34 -29.25
CA LYS A 746 23.76 18.46 -30.12
C LYS A 746 23.62 19.77 -29.33
N LEU A 747 23.10 19.72 -28.11
CA LEU A 747 23.00 20.88 -27.21
C LEU A 747 24.36 21.32 -26.68
N PHE A 748 25.20 20.35 -26.32
CA PHE A 748 26.51 20.53 -25.69
C PHE A 748 27.61 19.79 -26.48
N PRO A 749 28.04 20.33 -27.64
CA PRO A 749 29.03 19.67 -28.49
C PRO A 749 30.38 19.47 -27.81
N ASP A 750 30.73 20.35 -26.88
CA ASP A 750 32.03 20.38 -26.20
C ASP A 750 32.05 19.53 -24.92
N VAL A 751 30.94 18.88 -24.56
CA VAL A 751 30.81 18.07 -23.33
C VAL A 751 30.94 16.58 -23.68
N PRO A 752 32.02 15.91 -23.27
CA PRO A 752 32.22 14.48 -23.54
C PRO A 752 31.42 13.60 -22.56
N GLY A 753 30.95 12.44 -23.03
CA GLY A 753 30.30 11.41 -22.20
C GLY A 753 29.35 10.53 -23.02
N GLU A 754 29.47 9.21 -22.92
CA GLU A 754 28.63 8.27 -23.69
C GLU A 754 27.33 7.90 -22.96
N THR A 755 27.26 8.18 -21.66
CA THR A 755 26.13 7.91 -20.77
C THR A 755 25.74 9.17 -20.02
N LEU A 756 24.51 9.23 -19.49
CA LEU A 756 24.02 10.36 -18.71
C LEU A 756 24.92 10.68 -17.51
N SER A 757 25.40 9.66 -16.80
CA SER A 757 26.29 9.85 -15.64
C SER A 757 27.68 10.38 -16.02
N THR A 758 28.24 9.93 -17.15
CA THR A 758 29.54 10.45 -17.61
C THR A 758 29.41 11.85 -18.20
N PHE A 759 28.30 12.13 -18.87
CA PHE A 759 27.93 13.46 -19.37
C PHE A 759 27.73 14.46 -18.21
N GLU A 760 27.01 14.07 -17.16
CA GLU A 760 26.80 14.84 -15.94
C GLU A 760 28.12 15.29 -15.31
N ALA A 761 29.04 14.35 -15.09
CA ALA A 761 30.35 14.64 -14.50
C ALA A 761 31.20 15.60 -15.35
N SER A 762 31.01 15.62 -16.67
CA SER A 762 31.64 16.58 -17.58
C SER A 762 30.93 17.93 -17.60
N LEU A 763 29.59 17.94 -17.46
CA LEU A 763 28.79 19.17 -17.46
C LEU A 763 29.07 20.03 -16.24
N ILE A 764 29.30 19.41 -15.07
CA ILE A 764 29.66 20.10 -13.82
C ILE A 764 31.04 20.78 -13.92
N LYS A 765 31.93 20.30 -14.78
CA LYS A 765 33.28 20.88 -14.96
C LYS A 765 33.30 22.13 -15.85
N LEU A 766 32.15 22.57 -16.36
CA LEU A 766 32.08 23.79 -17.15
C LEU A 766 32.18 25.02 -16.23
N ASP A 767 33.18 25.86 -16.50
CA ASP A 767 33.40 27.11 -15.77
C ASP A 767 32.31 28.17 -16.06
N GLN A 768 31.50 27.99 -17.11
CA GLN A 768 30.52 28.96 -17.56
C GLN A 768 29.08 28.55 -17.18
N LYS A 769 28.42 29.42 -16.40
CA LYS A 769 26.97 29.37 -16.14
C LYS A 769 26.16 29.54 -17.44
N GLN A 770 25.12 28.73 -17.63
CA GLN A 770 24.31 28.71 -18.85
C GLN A 770 22.84 28.39 -18.59
N VAL A 771 21.97 28.72 -19.54
CA VAL A 771 20.53 28.44 -19.50
C VAL A 771 20.19 27.33 -20.48
N CYS A 772 19.51 26.29 -20.03
CA CYS A 772 19.07 25.18 -20.87
C CYS A 772 17.54 25.06 -20.88
N ILE A 773 16.94 25.21 -22.07
CA ILE A 773 15.50 25.12 -22.29
C ILE A 773 15.17 23.78 -22.94
N VAL A 774 14.37 22.95 -22.28
CA VAL A 774 13.89 21.66 -22.81
C VAL A 774 12.38 21.68 -22.92
N GLU A 775 11.88 21.81 -24.15
CA GLU A 775 10.44 21.82 -24.41
C GLU A 775 9.88 20.42 -24.65
N ASN A 776 8.66 20.19 -24.15
CA ASN A 776 7.88 18.96 -24.31
C ASN A 776 8.49 17.72 -23.63
N ILE A 777 8.89 17.84 -22.36
CA ILE A 777 9.45 16.71 -21.59
C ILE A 777 8.48 15.52 -21.44
N GLN A 778 7.18 15.72 -21.67
CA GLN A 778 6.22 14.60 -21.73
C GLN A 778 6.55 13.56 -22.80
N ASN A 779 7.38 13.91 -23.77
CA ASN A 779 7.87 12.99 -24.79
C ASN A 779 9.06 12.15 -24.30
N MET A 780 9.49 12.29 -23.03
CA MET A 780 10.58 11.51 -22.45
C MET A 780 10.13 10.19 -21.78
N PHE A 781 8.83 9.90 -21.77
CA PHE A 781 8.30 8.71 -21.12
C PHE A 781 7.15 8.07 -21.90
N LEU A 782 6.91 6.78 -21.63
CA LEU A 782 5.77 6.01 -22.10
C LEU A 782 4.86 5.65 -20.92
N LYS A 783 3.54 5.57 -21.17
CA LYS A 783 2.56 5.14 -20.16
C LYS A 783 2.53 3.61 -20.05
N THR A 784 3.67 3.00 -19.79
CA THR A 784 3.87 1.56 -19.61
C THR A 784 4.71 1.32 -18.35
N VAL A 785 4.65 0.11 -17.81
CA VAL A 785 5.62 -0.37 -16.81
C VAL A 785 7.01 -0.20 -17.45
N ASP A 786 7.96 0.41 -16.74
CA ASP A 786 9.31 0.81 -17.20
C ASP A 786 9.40 1.99 -18.19
N GLY A 787 8.28 2.62 -18.54
CA GLY A 787 8.26 3.74 -19.50
C GLY A 787 8.82 5.07 -18.96
N PHE A 788 9.17 5.17 -17.68
CA PHE A 788 9.55 6.42 -16.99
C PHE A 788 11.05 6.55 -16.68
N ASP A 789 11.87 5.57 -17.03
CA ASP A 789 13.28 5.53 -16.63
C ASP A 789 14.09 6.74 -17.12
N LEU A 790 13.91 7.11 -18.40
CA LEU A 790 14.67 8.23 -18.96
C LEU A 790 14.30 9.55 -18.31
N ILE A 791 13.01 9.86 -18.14
CA ILE A 791 12.60 11.12 -17.52
C ILE A 791 13.11 11.21 -16.07
N ARG A 792 13.12 10.09 -15.32
CA ARG A 792 13.67 10.04 -13.97
C ARG A 792 15.17 10.35 -13.96
N ARG A 793 15.96 9.72 -14.83
CA ARG A 793 17.41 9.98 -14.95
C ARG A 793 17.70 11.40 -15.43
N PHE A 794 16.88 11.92 -16.34
CA PHE A 794 17.00 13.31 -16.79
C PHE A 794 16.72 14.31 -15.66
N LEU A 795 15.69 14.08 -14.84
CA LEU A 795 15.43 14.94 -13.68
C LEU A 795 16.54 14.86 -12.62
N GLN A 796 17.21 13.71 -12.48
CA GLN A 796 18.42 13.60 -11.65
C GLN A 796 19.58 14.43 -12.22
N LEU A 797 19.81 14.35 -13.53
CA LEU A 797 20.79 15.21 -14.21
C LEU A 797 20.49 16.70 -13.95
N VAL A 798 19.22 17.12 -14.08
CA VAL A 798 18.78 18.49 -13.78
C VAL A 798 19.13 18.88 -12.34
N ALA A 799 18.78 18.04 -11.37
CA ALA A 799 18.99 18.31 -9.96
C ALA A 799 20.48 18.39 -9.56
N HIS A 800 21.35 17.59 -10.16
CA HIS A 800 22.78 17.59 -9.84
C HIS A 800 23.56 18.67 -10.58
N THR A 801 23.03 19.18 -11.70
CA THR A 801 23.72 20.19 -12.53
C THR A 801 23.15 21.60 -12.38
N GLN A 802 22.15 21.77 -11.51
CA GLN A 802 21.49 23.06 -11.27
C GLN A 802 22.41 24.17 -10.76
N GLU A 803 23.61 23.86 -10.26
CA GLU A 803 24.59 24.89 -9.87
C GLU A 803 25.21 25.60 -11.08
N HIS A 804 25.34 24.88 -12.20
CA HIS A 804 26.01 25.34 -13.42
C HIS A 804 25.03 25.61 -14.56
N VAL A 805 23.87 24.95 -14.55
CA VAL A 805 22.86 25.05 -15.61
C VAL A 805 21.51 25.44 -15.02
N TYR A 806 20.96 26.57 -15.47
CA TYR A 806 19.58 26.93 -15.17
C TYR A 806 18.65 26.18 -16.13
N TRP A 807 17.96 25.17 -15.61
CA TRP A 807 17.06 24.35 -16.43
C TRP A 807 15.66 24.94 -16.47
N VAL A 808 15.16 25.14 -17.69
CA VAL A 808 13.78 25.58 -17.97
C VAL A 808 13.07 24.49 -18.77
N LEU A 809 12.17 23.78 -18.12
CA LEU A 809 11.46 22.64 -18.71
C LEU A 809 10.04 23.05 -19.13
N SER A 810 9.46 22.40 -20.14
CA SER A 810 8.04 22.58 -20.47
C SER A 810 7.29 21.26 -20.63
N SER A 811 6.08 21.20 -20.06
CA SER A 811 5.20 20.02 -20.11
C SER A 811 3.72 20.38 -20.31
N THR A 812 2.94 19.45 -20.84
CA THR A 812 1.46 19.55 -20.90
C THR A 812 0.81 19.36 -19.54
N LEU A 813 -0.24 20.14 -19.26
CA LEU A 813 -0.98 20.13 -17.98
C LEU A 813 -1.42 18.73 -17.53
N TYR A 814 -1.77 17.86 -18.48
CA TYR A 814 -2.23 16.50 -18.19
C TYR A 814 -1.12 15.43 -18.19
N SER A 815 0.12 15.83 -18.51
CA SER A 815 1.28 14.93 -18.56
C SER A 815 2.33 15.24 -17.51
N TRP A 816 2.38 16.48 -17.02
CA TRP A 816 2.99 16.82 -15.75
C TRP A 816 2.12 16.27 -14.61
#